data_AF-A0A1M2US08-F1
#
_entry.id   AF-A0A1M2US08-F1
#
_cell.length_a   1.000
_cell.length_b   1.000
_cell.length_c   1.000
_cell.angle_alpha   90.00
_cell.angle_beta   90.00
_cell.angle_gamma   90.00
#
_symmetry.space_group_name_H-M   'P 1'
#
loop_
_entity.id
_entity.type
_entity.pdbx_description
1 polymer ?
#
loop_
_entity_poly.entity_id
_entity_poly.type
_entity_poly.pdbx_seq_one_letter_code
_entity_poly.pdbx_strand_id
1 'polypeptide(L)'
;MSFSASGLLLASLLYLILLFGIAWSTERGTLLRQWVRHPLVYTLSLGVYAGIWAVYGAIGMAAESGYGFLAYYLGISGAFLLAPVLLNPILRIGRAYQLTSLADLFAYRYRSQWAGTLVTLCSAAAILALLSMQIQAVAVSASLLAPDTSPKAISVMFSLIVVLFTMLFGARRHQSSGNHQGLVLAIAFDSLVKVVALLVLGGVVLFGVFGGTDGLEEWLAQASHPEATMTMAINDGSWRALLLMSFAAALVLPHMYHMTFSENPSPRALAKASWGLPLYLLLLGLPVPLIVWAGQALGVVVPQAFFSIGVAQALESPALTLLMYIAGLSAASGLMIVSTLALSGMVLNHVVLPLKTPKDQGDIYQWLQWVKRLLIAVILFLALLFHETIGQNLDLSILGAISLSGTLQLLPGALGVIYWPEGNRRGLIAGLLTGLAIWMTTLVLPLSYAADLLSWLDLPVTPGYDNWHLFTFISLTANISVFALVSILSPASPEETSAAQACSLGALSRPQRRELLATSSNDFVQHLTDPLGQTVARREVERALGQLKLPNVEFRPYQLRRLRDQVEINLSGLLGPAVARDIVKRHLGFKPLTHGGTGQDIRYVERALGDYQNQLTGLAGELDNLRRHYRQTLQNLPIPACSVGEDGEILMWNHAIESLTGISADEVVGAKLMALPEHWHTLLDDFNRGDDLHRYKHRLDLRGKPHWLNLHKAALSGPDHPEGGSIILVEDQTETRLLEDELMHSERLASVGRLAAGVAHEIGNPVTGISSLAQNLKLETDDPSILETADQIQQQTRRISAILQSLMNFARTGNHAHANRYEPVSIHRCVEESINLLSLSDKGMGIQYRNECPENLQILGDEQRLVQVFVNLLANARDASPDGGTIRVSGKGDGYSAIIEVIDEGTGIPADQLDHIFEPFYTTKAPNKGTGLGLSLVYSIVEEHYGNVQVESPADTERQRGTCVRLRLPAYEPDTDTGNSTPNERS
;
A
#
# COMPACT_ATOMS: atom_id res chain seq x y z
N MET A 1 52.31 -37.02 13.28
CA MET A 1 52.91 -35.66 13.24
C MET A 1 52.26 -34.79 14.31
N SER A 2 53.04 -34.06 15.12
CA SER A 2 52.52 -33.16 16.15
C SER A 2 52.59 -31.69 15.71
N PHE A 3 51.50 -30.96 15.93
CA PHE A 3 51.45 -29.50 15.76
C PHE A 3 51.70 -28.82 17.11
N SER A 4 52.24 -27.60 17.11
CA SER A 4 52.28 -26.80 18.33
C SER A 4 50.87 -26.27 18.65
N ALA A 5 50.48 -26.30 19.91
CA ALA A 5 49.18 -25.78 20.35
C ALA A 5 49.03 -24.29 20.02
N SER A 6 50.10 -23.51 20.14
CA SER A 6 50.13 -22.10 19.72
C SER A 6 49.87 -21.94 18.22
N GLY A 7 50.36 -22.86 17.38
CA GLY A 7 50.11 -22.87 15.94
C GLY A 7 48.64 -23.14 15.60
N LEU A 8 48.01 -24.13 16.25
CA LEU A 8 46.60 -24.45 16.05
C LEU A 8 45.67 -23.32 16.52
N LEU A 9 46.01 -22.67 17.64
CA LEU A 9 45.27 -21.53 18.16
C LEU A 9 45.40 -20.30 17.27
N LEU A 10 46.60 -20.03 16.76
CA LEU A 10 46.82 -18.95 15.80
C LEU A 10 46.03 -19.19 14.52
N ALA A 11 46.04 -20.43 13.99
CA ALA A 11 45.24 -20.80 12.83
C ALA A 11 43.73 -20.60 13.10
N SER A 12 43.28 -20.98 14.29
CA SER A 12 41.87 -20.82 14.69
C SER A 12 41.47 -19.35 14.80
N LEU A 13 42.32 -18.52 15.40
CA LEU A 13 42.10 -17.08 15.52
C LEU A 13 42.08 -16.41 14.15
N LEU A 14 43.05 -16.73 13.28
CA LEU A 14 43.12 -16.20 11.91
C LEU A 14 41.87 -16.56 11.10
N TYR A 15 41.38 -17.79 11.25
CA TYR A 15 40.14 -18.23 10.60
C TYR A 15 38.93 -17.41 11.05
N LEU A 16 38.75 -17.18 12.36
CA LEU A 16 37.64 -16.38 12.86
C LEU A 16 37.77 -14.90 12.49
N ILE A 17 38.98 -14.35 12.47
CA ILE A 17 39.25 -13.00 11.94
C ILE A 17 38.87 -12.91 10.46
N LEU A 18 39.15 -13.93 9.66
CA LEU A 18 38.77 -13.98 8.25
C LEU A 18 37.24 -13.93 8.08
N LEU A 19 36.49 -14.77 8.82
CA LEU A 19 35.02 -14.76 8.79
C LEU A 19 34.45 -13.38 9.15
N PHE A 20 35.02 -12.75 10.18
CA PHE A 20 34.63 -11.41 10.58
C PHE A 20 35.01 -10.34 9.55
N GLY A 21 36.16 -10.46 8.91
CA GLY A 21 36.61 -9.58 7.83
C GLY A 21 35.65 -9.61 6.65
N ILE A 22 35.15 -10.79 6.27
CA ILE A 22 34.15 -10.97 5.22
C ILE A 22 32.84 -10.25 5.60
N ALA A 23 32.34 -10.47 6.82
CA ALA A 23 31.12 -9.83 7.30
C ALA A 23 31.24 -8.30 7.34
N TRP A 24 32.33 -7.78 7.90
CA TRP A 24 32.58 -6.34 8.01
C TRP A 24 32.75 -5.67 6.64
N SER A 25 33.42 -6.32 5.70
CA SER A 25 33.59 -5.81 4.33
C SER A 25 32.24 -5.73 3.60
N THR A 26 31.35 -6.69 3.86
CA THR A 26 29.97 -6.70 3.34
C THR A 26 29.16 -5.53 3.90
N GLU A 27 29.22 -5.29 5.21
CA GLU A 27 28.51 -4.20 5.89
C GLU A 27 28.99 -2.81 5.43
N ARG A 28 30.29 -2.65 5.15
CA ARG A 28 30.83 -1.40 4.61
C ARG A 28 30.49 -1.15 3.13
N GLY A 29 29.83 -2.10 2.47
CA GLY A 29 29.48 -2.00 1.05
C GLY A 29 30.69 -2.06 0.11
N THR A 30 31.83 -2.54 0.59
CA THR A 30 33.06 -2.67 -0.22
C THR A 30 32.99 -3.82 -1.22
N LEU A 31 32.17 -4.84 -0.93
CA LEU A 31 31.91 -5.95 -1.84
C LEU A 31 30.81 -5.61 -2.86
N LEU A 32 30.93 -6.17 -4.06
CA LEU A 32 29.94 -6.00 -5.12
C LEU A 32 28.57 -6.51 -4.65
N ARG A 33 27.56 -5.64 -4.71
CA ARG A 33 26.17 -5.95 -4.27
C ARG A 33 25.58 -7.18 -4.97
N GLN A 34 26.01 -7.48 -6.19
CA GLN A 34 25.57 -8.66 -6.95
C GLN A 34 26.00 -9.98 -6.31
N TRP A 35 27.21 -10.03 -5.73
CA TRP A 35 27.74 -11.24 -5.10
C TRP A 35 27.02 -11.50 -3.78
N VAL A 36 26.82 -10.45 -2.98
CA VAL A 36 26.13 -10.52 -1.69
C VAL A 36 24.68 -10.98 -1.83
N ARG A 37 24.00 -10.59 -2.91
CA ARG A 37 22.59 -10.94 -3.17
C ARG A 37 22.41 -12.20 -4.02
N HIS A 38 23.49 -12.91 -4.33
CA HIS A 38 23.39 -14.11 -5.16
C HIS A 38 22.63 -15.22 -4.43
N PRO A 39 21.70 -15.95 -5.09
CA PRO A 39 20.90 -16.99 -4.42
C PRO A 39 21.72 -18.09 -3.74
N LEU A 40 22.90 -18.42 -4.28
CA LEU A 40 23.79 -19.42 -3.69
C LEU A 40 24.30 -19.02 -2.31
N VAL A 41 24.46 -17.72 -2.02
CA VAL A 41 24.90 -17.26 -0.70
C VAL A 41 23.89 -17.69 0.36
N TYR A 42 22.60 -17.48 0.08
CA TYR A 42 21.54 -17.92 0.98
C TYR A 42 21.51 -19.45 1.12
N THR A 43 21.58 -20.19 0.02
CA THR A 43 21.62 -21.65 0.05
C THR A 43 22.80 -22.20 0.87
N LEU A 44 24.01 -21.69 0.65
CA LEU A 44 25.20 -22.11 1.40
C LEU A 44 25.14 -21.68 2.87
N SER A 45 24.49 -20.55 3.17
CA SER A 45 24.31 -20.12 4.56
C SER A 45 23.42 -21.07 5.38
N LEU A 46 22.46 -21.76 4.73
CA LEU A 46 21.68 -22.84 5.36
C LEU A 46 22.54 -24.08 5.67
N GLY A 47 23.72 -24.18 5.07
CA GLY A 47 24.75 -25.15 5.41
C GLY A 47 25.28 -25.04 6.84
N VAL A 48 24.89 -24.00 7.60
CA VAL A 48 25.11 -23.93 9.06
C VAL A 48 24.55 -25.15 9.80
N TYR A 49 23.51 -25.80 9.26
CA TYR A 49 23.02 -27.08 9.78
C TYR A 49 24.13 -28.12 9.92
N ALA A 50 25.02 -28.17 8.92
CA ALA A 50 26.16 -29.06 8.86
C ALA A 50 27.26 -28.57 9.83
N GLY A 51 27.02 -28.80 11.12
CA GLY A 51 27.99 -28.60 12.20
C GLY A 51 28.93 -29.79 12.35
N ILE A 52 29.49 -29.95 13.55
CA ILE A 52 30.40 -31.08 13.87
C ILE A 52 29.77 -32.45 13.57
N TRP A 53 28.45 -32.56 13.65
CA TRP A 53 27.75 -33.78 13.26
C TRP A 53 28.03 -34.17 11.80
N ALA A 54 28.06 -33.22 10.87
CA ALA A 54 28.33 -33.53 9.45
C ALA A 54 29.80 -33.90 9.20
N VAL A 55 30.74 -33.24 9.88
CA VAL A 55 32.18 -33.39 9.62
C VAL A 55 32.81 -34.56 10.38
N TYR A 56 32.41 -34.81 11.62
CA TYR A 56 32.96 -35.88 12.46
C TYR A 56 31.91 -36.92 12.86
N GLY A 57 30.72 -36.47 13.29
CA GLY A 57 29.67 -37.38 13.77
C GLY A 57 29.18 -38.39 12.71
N ALA A 58 29.01 -37.93 11.47
CA ALA A 58 28.57 -38.76 10.35
C ALA A 58 29.62 -39.83 9.98
N ILE A 59 30.91 -39.53 10.13
CA ILE A 59 32.00 -40.48 9.89
C ILE A 59 32.00 -41.57 10.96
N GLY A 60 31.87 -41.18 12.24
CA GLY A 60 31.76 -42.15 13.34
C GLY A 60 30.55 -43.07 13.18
N MET A 61 29.38 -42.48 12.89
CA MET A 61 28.17 -43.26 12.67
C MET A 61 28.20 -44.12 11.41
N ALA A 62 28.96 -43.72 10.38
CA ALA A 62 29.17 -44.54 9.20
C ALA A 62 30.06 -45.75 9.49
N ALA A 63 31.05 -45.59 10.37
CA ALA A 63 31.90 -46.70 10.83
C ALA A 63 31.13 -47.67 11.74
N GLU A 64 30.27 -47.17 12.63
CA GLU A 64 29.49 -48.01 13.57
C GLU A 64 28.24 -48.64 12.93
N SER A 65 27.53 -47.91 12.06
CA SER A 65 26.17 -48.27 11.58
C SER A 65 26.02 -48.28 10.06
N GLY A 66 27.12 -48.23 9.30
CA GLY A 66 27.11 -48.26 7.83
C GLY A 66 26.32 -47.09 7.24
N TYR A 67 25.42 -47.34 6.28
CA TYR A 67 24.57 -46.28 5.67
C TYR A 67 23.62 -45.57 6.64
N GLY A 68 23.56 -45.95 7.92
CA GLY A 68 22.80 -45.26 8.96
C GLY A 68 23.09 -43.75 9.03
N PHE A 69 24.33 -43.32 8.70
CA PHE A 69 24.70 -41.91 8.72
C PHE A 69 23.86 -41.01 7.79
N LEU A 70 23.33 -41.58 6.71
CA LEU A 70 22.53 -40.85 5.72
C LEU A 70 21.21 -40.32 6.30
N ALA A 71 20.70 -40.87 7.41
CA ALA A 71 19.48 -40.35 8.05
C ALA A 71 19.60 -38.85 8.38
N TYR A 72 20.78 -38.41 8.81
CA TYR A 72 21.04 -37.01 9.13
C TYR A 72 20.88 -36.11 7.89
N TYR A 73 21.48 -36.50 6.77
CA TYR A 73 21.42 -35.73 5.52
C TYR A 73 20.05 -35.81 4.85
N LEU A 74 19.44 -37.00 4.82
CA LEU A 74 18.15 -37.23 4.17
C LEU A 74 16.99 -36.57 4.91
N GLY A 75 17.03 -36.52 6.25
CA GLY A 75 15.94 -35.93 7.04
C GLY A 75 15.70 -34.47 6.69
N ILE A 76 16.73 -33.62 6.85
CA ILE A 76 16.61 -32.20 6.51
C ILE A 76 16.39 -31.98 5.01
N SER A 77 16.99 -32.82 4.15
CA SER A 77 16.77 -32.74 2.70
C SER A 77 15.30 -32.98 2.36
N GLY A 78 14.65 -33.96 3.01
CA GLY A 78 13.22 -34.22 2.88
C GLY A 78 12.36 -33.03 3.31
N ALA A 79 12.71 -32.35 4.41
CA ALA A 79 11.99 -31.16 4.86
C ALA A 79 12.09 -30.00 3.84
N PHE A 80 13.24 -29.81 3.21
CA PHE A 80 13.45 -28.80 2.18
C PHE A 80 12.81 -29.16 0.83
N LEU A 81 12.82 -30.44 0.43
CA LEU A 81 12.07 -30.91 -0.74
C LEU A 81 10.55 -30.71 -0.55
N LEU A 82 10.05 -30.87 0.68
CA LEU A 82 8.67 -30.56 1.08
C LEU A 82 8.45 -29.08 1.44
N ALA A 83 9.36 -28.16 1.05
CA ALA A 83 9.23 -26.74 1.36
C ALA A 83 7.87 -26.12 0.99
N PRO A 84 7.22 -26.43 -0.16
CA PRO A 84 5.91 -25.87 -0.48
C PRO A 84 4.82 -26.17 0.56
N VAL A 85 4.92 -27.35 1.19
CA VAL A 85 3.93 -27.87 2.13
C VAL A 85 4.31 -27.52 3.58
N LEU A 86 5.60 -27.62 3.93
CA LEU A 86 6.07 -27.44 5.31
C LEU A 86 6.62 -26.04 5.60
N LEU A 87 7.52 -25.53 4.77
CA LEU A 87 8.31 -24.32 5.08
C LEU A 87 7.65 -23.02 4.56
N ASN A 88 7.06 -23.06 3.36
CA ASN A 88 6.43 -21.89 2.74
C ASN A 88 5.26 -21.32 3.57
N PRO A 89 4.36 -22.13 4.16
CA PRO A 89 3.31 -21.59 5.03
C PRO A 89 3.88 -20.83 6.23
N ILE A 90 4.91 -21.38 6.87
CA ILE A 90 5.55 -20.75 8.02
C ILE A 90 6.29 -19.47 7.62
N LEU A 91 7.00 -19.47 6.48
CA LEU A 91 7.63 -18.27 5.94
C LEU A 91 6.60 -17.16 5.67
N ARG A 92 5.42 -17.52 5.14
CA ARG A 92 4.34 -16.55 4.90
C ARG A 92 3.81 -15.96 6.21
N ILE A 93 3.52 -16.79 7.22
CA ILE A 93 3.05 -16.34 8.54
C ILE A 93 4.13 -15.46 9.21
N GLY A 94 5.38 -15.90 9.20
CA GLY A 94 6.50 -15.17 9.77
C GLY A 94 6.73 -13.81 9.13
N ARG A 95 6.58 -13.68 7.81
CA ARG A 95 6.66 -12.39 7.12
C ARG A 95 5.43 -11.51 7.33
N ALA A 96 4.23 -12.09 7.29
CA ALA A 96 2.99 -11.34 7.46
C ALA A 96 2.87 -10.71 8.84
N TYR A 97 3.34 -11.42 9.89
CA TYR A 97 3.26 -10.98 11.28
C TYR A 97 4.63 -10.65 11.90
N GLN A 98 5.68 -10.55 11.09
CA GLN A 98 7.06 -10.24 11.49
C GLN A 98 7.60 -11.09 12.65
N LEU A 99 7.26 -12.37 12.64
CA LEU A 99 7.68 -13.33 13.66
C LEU A 99 9.11 -13.79 13.38
N THR A 100 10.03 -13.44 14.27
CA THR A 100 11.48 -13.63 14.06
C THR A 100 12.04 -14.93 14.65
N SER A 101 11.23 -15.64 15.43
CA SER A 101 11.61 -16.88 16.10
C SER A 101 10.45 -17.86 16.22
N LEU A 102 10.75 -19.13 16.48
CA LEU A 102 9.74 -20.16 16.73
C LEU A 102 8.92 -19.86 17.99
N ALA A 103 9.53 -19.25 19.01
CA ALA A 103 8.83 -18.80 20.21
C ALA A 103 7.79 -17.71 19.91
N ASP A 104 8.12 -16.78 19.00
CA ASP A 104 7.17 -15.77 18.52
C ASP A 104 5.99 -16.42 17.79
N LEU A 105 6.26 -17.44 16.96
CA LEU A 105 5.22 -18.20 16.25
C LEU A 105 4.23 -18.84 17.22
N PHE A 106 4.72 -19.46 18.29
CA PHE A 106 3.87 -20.13 19.28
C PHE A 106 3.12 -19.12 20.14
N ALA A 107 3.80 -18.06 20.61
CA ALA A 107 3.15 -16.99 21.37
C ALA A 107 2.03 -16.33 20.58
N TYR A 108 2.23 -16.15 19.26
CA TYR A 108 1.23 -15.61 18.35
C TYR A 108 0.05 -16.56 18.13
N ARG A 109 0.32 -17.81 17.68
CA ARG A 109 -0.70 -18.80 17.32
C ARG A 109 -1.60 -19.20 18.49
N TYR A 110 -1.02 -19.34 19.68
CA TYR A 110 -1.70 -19.84 20.87
C TYR A 110 -2.07 -18.74 21.87
N ARG A 111 -1.87 -17.45 21.51
CA ARG A 111 -2.20 -16.29 22.35
C ARG A 111 -1.72 -16.42 23.80
N SER A 112 -0.49 -16.89 23.97
CA SER A 112 0.07 -17.19 25.29
C SER A 112 1.55 -16.85 25.35
N GLN A 113 1.91 -15.89 26.21
CA GLN A 113 3.30 -15.58 26.54
C GLN A 113 4.04 -16.81 27.06
N TRP A 114 3.39 -17.60 27.93
CA TRP A 114 3.93 -18.85 28.47
C TRP A 114 4.30 -19.88 27.40
N ALA A 115 3.57 -19.93 26.29
CA ALA A 115 3.93 -20.82 25.18
C ALA A 115 5.29 -20.43 24.57
N GLY A 116 5.52 -19.14 24.33
CA GLY A 116 6.81 -18.63 23.84
C GLY A 116 7.95 -18.82 24.85
N THR A 117 7.70 -18.55 26.14
CA THR A 117 8.68 -18.78 27.22
C THR A 117 9.05 -20.26 27.32
N LEU A 118 8.09 -21.17 27.27
CA LEU A 118 8.37 -22.62 27.37
C LEU A 118 9.16 -23.14 26.17
N VAL A 119 8.83 -22.71 24.95
CA VAL A 119 9.62 -23.01 23.73
C VAL A 119 11.05 -22.50 23.86
N THR A 120 11.22 -21.31 24.43
CA THR A 120 12.55 -20.71 24.64
C THR A 120 13.37 -21.49 25.66
N LEU A 121 12.78 -21.88 26.80
CA LEU A 121 13.46 -22.68 27.82
C LEU A 121 13.82 -24.09 27.31
N CYS A 122 12.89 -24.74 26.61
CA CYS A 122 13.13 -26.01 25.91
C CYS A 122 14.30 -25.90 24.94
N SER A 123 14.29 -24.87 24.08
CA SER A 123 15.33 -24.62 23.10
C SER A 123 16.68 -24.33 23.78
N ALA A 124 16.68 -23.57 24.88
CA ALA A 124 17.89 -23.27 25.64
C ALA A 124 18.51 -24.55 26.21
N ALA A 125 17.71 -25.38 26.89
CA ALA A 125 18.18 -26.63 27.47
C ALA A 125 18.73 -27.59 26.40
N ALA A 126 18.02 -27.77 25.29
CA ALA A 126 18.45 -28.66 24.22
C ALA A 126 19.70 -28.15 23.48
N ILE A 127 19.82 -26.83 23.26
CA ILE A 127 21.00 -26.24 22.61
C ILE A 127 22.26 -26.36 23.46
N LEU A 128 22.17 -26.42 24.79
CA LEU A 128 23.36 -26.60 25.65
C LEU A 128 24.12 -27.88 25.29
N ALA A 129 23.41 -29.00 25.08
CA ALA A 129 24.01 -30.26 24.63
C ALA A 129 24.63 -30.12 23.22
N LEU A 130 23.98 -29.38 22.30
CA LEU A 130 24.50 -29.13 20.96
C LEU A 130 25.79 -28.30 20.98
N LEU A 131 25.84 -27.24 21.79
CA LEU A 131 27.01 -26.38 21.94
C LEU A 131 28.14 -27.13 22.64
N SER A 132 27.82 -27.95 23.65
CA SER A 132 28.78 -28.84 24.30
C SER A 132 29.40 -29.82 23.30
N MET A 133 28.61 -30.42 22.41
CA MET A 133 29.11 -31.26 21.32
C MET A 133 30.12 -30.51 20.44
N GLN A 134 29.86 -29.23 20.13
CA GLN A 134 30.78 -28.42 19.33
C GLN A 134 32.11 -28.18 20.07
N ILE A 135 32.03 -27.82 21.35
CA ILE A 135 33.21 -27.55 22.20
C ILE A 135 34.07 -28.82 22.33
N GLN A 136 33.45 -29.96 22.62
CA GLN A 136 34.14 -31.24 22.78
C GLN A 136 34.89 -31.64 21.52
N ALA A 137 34.26 -31.51 20.35
CA ALA A 137 34.89 -31.92 19.11
C ALA A 137 36.11 -31.06 18.73
N VAL A 138 36.06 -29.75 18.99
CA VAL A 138 37.23 -28.87 18.82
C VAL A 138 38.32 -29.20 19.84
N ALA A 139 37.96 -29.46 21.09
CA ALA A 139 38.92 -29.82 22.13
C ALA A 139 39.64 -31.15 21.83
N VAL A 140 38.90 -32.19 21.43
CA VAL A 140 39.44 -33.52 21.11
C VAL A 140 40.25 -33.51 19.81
N SER A 141 39.78 -32.82 18.77
CA SER A 141 40.55 -32.71 17.52
C SER A 141 41.86 -31.95 17.72
N ALA A 142 41.87 -30.92 18.56
CA ALA A 142 43.09 -30.18 18.89
C ALA A 142 44.05 -30.99 19.78
N SER A 143 43.54 -31.75 20.76
CA SER A 143 44.39 -32.59 21.61
C SER A 143 45.01 -33.77 20.84
N LEU A 144 44.34 -34.28 19.81
CA LEU A 144 44.89 -35.28 18.90
C LEU A 144 46.10 -34.75 18.10
N LEU A 145 46.12 -33.44 17.82
CA LEU A 145 47.18 -32.78 17.06
C LEU A 145 48.29 -32.19 17.95
N ALA A 146 47.94 -31.77 19.17
CA ALA A 146 48.84 -31.17 20.16
C ALA A 146 48.67 -31.87 21.54
N PRO A 147 49.23 -33.08 21.71
CA PRO A 147 49.04 -33.90 22.91
C PRO A 147 49.60 -33.29 24.21
N ASP A 148 50.56 -32.36 24.11
CA ASP A 148 51.20 -31.72 25.27
C ASP A 148 50.32 -30.64 25.95
N THR A 149 49.12 -30.38 25.43
CA THR A 149 48.21 -29.33 25.93
C THR A 149 46.96 -29.92 26.55
N SER A 150 46.53 -29.36 27.69
CA SER A 150 45.33 -29.86 28.36
C SER A 150 44.08 -29.61 27.50
N PRO A 151 43.23 -30.63 27.25
CA PRO A 151 41.99 -30.48 26.48
C PRO A 151 41.07 -29.39 27.07
N LYS A 152 41.05 -29.28 28.40
CA LYS A 152 40.32 -28.25 29.15
C LYS A 152 40.81 -26.83 28.86
N ALA A 153 42.11 -26.61 28.72
CA ALA A 153 42.63 -25.30 28.37
C ALA A 153 42.17 -24.89 26.96
N ILE A 154 42.11 -25.85 26.03
CA ILE A 154 41.64 -25.64 24.67
C ILE A 154 40.14 -25.32 24.64
N SER A 155 39.31 -26.10 25.36
CA SER A 155 37.84 -25.88 25.42
C SER A 155 37.49 -24.49 25.96
N VAL A 156 38.16 -24.06 27.04
CA VAL A 156 37.96 -22.73 27.65
C VAL A 156 38.39 -21.61 26.72
N MET A 157 39.57 -21.70 26.13
CA MET A 157 40.10 -20.65 25.25
C MET A 157 39.30 -20.53 23.96
N PHE A 158 38.95 -21.65 23.34
CA PHE A 158 38.07 -21.67 22.17
C PHE A 158 36.72 -21.00 22.50
N SER A 159 36.11 -21.36 23.64
CA SER A 159 34.85 -20.75 24.08
C SER A 159 34.96 -19.24 24.30
N LEU A 160 36.06 -18.77 24.91
CA LEU A 160 36.30 -17.34 25.13
C LEU A 160 36.47 -16.57 23.81
N ILE A 161 37.16 -17.16 22.84
CA ILE A 161 37.29 -16.59 21.49
C ILE A 161 35.90 -16.53 20.82
N VAL A 162 35.12 -17.62 20.85
CA VAL A 162 33.77 -17.64 20.27
C VAL A 162 32.84 -16.64 20.96
N VAL A 163 32.91 -16.46 22.28
CA VAL A 163 32.18 -15.43 23.03
C VAL A 163 32.52 -14.03 22.50
N LEU A 164 33.80 -13.70 22.38
CA LEU A 164 34.26 -12.40 21.87
C LEU A 164 33.73 -12.13 20.46
N PHE A 165 33.90 -13.09 19.54
CA PHE A 165 33.43 -12.96 18.17
C PHE A 165 31.91 -12.87 18.09
N THR A 166 31.18 -13.71 18.83
CA THR A 166 29.70 -13.68 18.83
C THR A 166 29.17 -12.36 19.39
N MET A 167 29.80 -11.78 20.41
CA MET A 167 29.44 -10.44 20.90
C MET A 167 29.71 -9.34 19.86
N LEU A 168 30.81 -9.44 19.11
CA LEU A 168 31.13 -8.49 18.04
C LEU A 168 30.10 -8.55 16.90
N PHE A 169 29.60 -9.75 16.55
CA PHE A 169 28.51 -9.93 15.59
C PHE A 169 27.16 -9.48 16.15
N GLY A 170 26.79 -9.96 17.34
CA GLY A 170 25.46 -9.76 17.93
C GLY A 170 25.16 -8.34 18.41
N ALA A 171 26.19 -7.51 18.56
CA ALA A 171 26.07 -6.13 19.04
C ALA A 171 26.25 -5.04 17.99
N ARG A 172 26.43 -5.40 16.71
CA ARG A 172 26.52 -4.42 15.63
C ARG A 172 25.12 -4.01 15.19
N ARG A 173 24.74 -2.81 15.66
CA ARG A 173 23.67 -1.89 15.21
C ARG A 173 22.44 -2.55 14.54
N HIS A 174 21.35 -2.59 15.30
CA HIS A 174 19.97 -2.82 14.87
C HIS A 174 19.39 -1.71 13.95
N GLN A 175 20.24 -1.02 13.19
CA GLN A 175 19.83 0.05 12.30
C GLN A 175 19.48 -0.52 10.92
N SER A 176 18.20 -0.42 10.62
CA SER A 176 17.55 -0.78 9.36
C SER A 176 17.06 -2.22 9.29
N SER A 177 15.80 -2.34 8.85
CA SER A 177 15.02 -3.55 8.58
C SER A 177 15.59 -4.42 7.44
N GLY A 178 16.90 -4.39 7.21
CA GLY A 178 17.59 -5.18 6.20
C GLY A 178 18.30 -6.36 6.84
N ASN A 179 18.12 -7.56 6.27
CA ASN A 179 18.78 -8.81 6.66
C ASN A 179 20.28 -8.59 6.96
N HIS A 180 20.82 -9.37 7.91
CA HIS A 180 22.24 -9.34 8.28
C HIS A 180 23.10 -9.94 7.16
N GLN A 181 23.19 -9.25 6.02
CA GLN A 181 23.86 -9.73 4.81
C GLN A 181 25.33 -10.11 5.06
N GLY A 182 26.01 -9.39 5.96
CA GLY A 182 27.37 -9.72 6.36
C GLY A 182 27.49 -11.04 7.11
N LEU A 183 26.57 -11.32 8.05
CA LEU A 183 26.54 -12.59 8.78
C LEU A 183 26.23 -13.76 7.84
N VAL A 184 25.21 -13.60 6.98
CA VAL A 184 24.79 -14.63 6.01
C VAL A 184 25.93 -14.99 5.05
N LEU A 185 26.69 -14.01 4.55
CA LEU A 185 27.83 -14.27 3.67
C LEU A 185 28.99 -14.97 4.39
N ALA A 186 29.29 -14.59 5.63
CA ALA A 186 30.33 -15.24 6.42
C ALA A 186 30.01 -16.72 6.66
N ILE A 187 28.75 -17.04 6.98
CA ILE A 187 28.28 -18.43 7.15
C ILE A 187 28.29 -19.19 5.82
N ALA A 188 27.93 -18.54 4.71
CA ALA A 188 28.00 -19.16 3.39
C ALA A 188 29.44 -19.56 3.02
N PHE A 189 30.40 -18.70 3.32
CA PHE A 189 31.83 -19.00 3.17
C PHE A 189 32.26 -20.14 4.10
N ASP A 190 31.83 -20.10 5.36
CA ASP A 190 32.09 -21.16 6.35
C ASP A 190 31.60 -22.53 5.86
N SER A 191 30.37 -22.62 5.32
CA SER A 191 29.84 -23.85 4.72
C SER A 191 30.64 -24.33 3.49
N LEU A 192 31.15 -23.40 2.68
CA LEU A 192 31.97 -23.74 1.51
C LEU A 192 33.28 -24.41 1.92
N VAL A 193 33.93 -23.93 3.00
CA VAL A 193 35.16 -24.51 3.54
C VAL A 193 34.96 -25.99 3.90
N LYS A 194 33.82 -26.35 4.50
CA LYS A 194 33.49 -27.74 4.92
C LYS A 194 33.39 -28.68 3.73
N VAL A 195 32.62 -28.29 2.71
CA VAL A 195 32.42 -29.09 1.49
C VAL A 195 33.74 -29.27 0.75
N VAL A 196 34.50 -28.19 0.57
CA VAL A 196 35.79 -28.26 -0.12
C VAL A 196 36.76 -29.17 0.64
N ALA A 197 36.87 -29.03 1.96
CA ALA A 197 37.76 -29.87 2.76
C ALA A 197 37.43 -31.36 2.66
N LEU A 198 36.15 -31.73 2.81
CA LEU A 198 35.73 -33.14 2.71
C LEU A 198 35.87 -33.71 1.30
N LEU A 199 35.52 -32.95 0.26
CA LEU A 199 35.70 -33.40 -1.12
C LEU A 199 37.18 -33.55 -1.50
N VAL A 200 38.04 -32.63 -1.06
CA VAL A 200 39.49 -32.72 -1.26
C VAL A 200 40.04 -33.96 -0.56
N LEU A 201 39.68 -34.21 0.70
CA LEU A 201 40.10 -35.42 1.41
C LEU A 201 39.58 -36.69 0.71
N GLY A 202 38.30 -36.72 0.32
CA GLY A 202 37.71 -37.85 -0.39
C GLY A 202 38.41 -38.16 -1.72
N GLY A 203 38.76 -37.12 -2.49
CA GLY A 203 39.53 -37.27 -3.73
C GLY A 203 40.95 -37.76 -3.49
N VAL A 204 41.66 -37.18 -2.50
CA VAL A 204 43.00 -37.63 -2.11
C VAL A 204 42.99 -39.08 -1.64
N VAL A 205 41.97 -39.49 -0.91
CA VAL A 205 41.79 -40.89 -0.48
C VAL A 205 41.57 -41.81 -1.68
N LEU A 206 40.63 -41.46 -2.58
CA LEU A 206 40.28 -42.29 -3.72
C LEU A 206 41.49 -42.56 -4.63
N PHE A 207 42.26 -41.52 -4.95
CA PHE A 207 43.41 -41.65 -5.85
C PHE A 207 44.71 -42.01 -5.14
N GLY A 208 44.90 -41.58 -3.89
CA GLY A 208 46.14 -41.75 -3.14
C GLY A 208 46.21 -43.04 -2.33
N VAL A 209 45.10 -43.46 -1.71
CA VAL A 209 45.05 -44.70 -0.91
C VAL A 209 44.65 -45.88 -1.78
N PHE A 210 43.61 -45.72 -2.60
CA PHE A 210 43.05 -46.81 -3.39
C PHE A 210 43.53 -46.86 -4.86
N GLY A 211 44.30 -45.87 -5.31
CA GLY A 211 44.83 -45.87 -6.68
C GLY A 211 43.79 -45.62 -7.79
N GLY A 212 42.60 -45.14 -7.44
CA GLY A 212 41.49 -44.89 -8.36
C GLY A 212 40.23 -45.71 -8.03
N THR A 213 39.24 -45.64 -8.92
CA THR A 213 37.97 -46.39 -8.76
C THR A 213 38.19 -47.90 -8.84
N ASP A 214 39.08 -48.35 -9.71
CA ASP A 214 39.32 -49.77 -9.97
C ASP A 214 40.01 -50.43 -8.76
N GLY A 215 40.99 -49.74 -8.15
CA GLY A 215 41.66 -50.25 -6.96
C GLY A 215 40.79 -50.17 -5.69
N LEU A 216 39.84 -49.23 -5.62
CA LEU A 216 38.81 -49.24 -4.58
C LEU A 216 37.89 -50.46 -4.73
N GLU A 217 37.45 -50.77 -5.96
CA GLU A 217 36.63 -51.96 -6.24
C GLU A 217 37.37 -53.25 -5.87
N GLU A 218 38.65 -53.34 -6.22
CA GLU A 218 39.49 -54.49 -5.86
C GLU A 218 39.63 -54.63 -4.33
N TRP A 219 39.88 -53.53 -3.62
CA TRP A 219 39.94 -53.55 -2.15
C TRP A 219 38.62 -53.98 -1.52
N LEU A 220 37.49 -53.45 -2.00
CA LEU A 220 36.15 -53.82 -1.53
C LEU A 220 35.83 -55.30 -1.79
N ALA A 221 36.27 -55.84 -2.93
CA ALA A 221 36.08 -57.25 -3.28
C ALA A 221 36.91 -58.21 -2.41
N GLN A 222 38.09 -57.76 -1.95
CA GLN A 222 39.00 -58.53 -1.09
C GLN A 222 38.68 -58.37 0.41
N ALA A 223 38.01 -57.28 0.80
CA ALA A 223 37.67 -56.99 2.18
C ALA A 223 36.65 -58.00 2.71
N SER A 224 37.09 -58.86 3.63
CA SER A 224 36.27 -59.89 4.29
C SER A 224 35.60 -59.40 5.60
N HIS A 225 35.63 -58.09 5.84
CA HIS A 225 35.09 -57.47 7.06
C HIS A 225 33.62 -57.02 6.87
N PRO A 226 32.71 -57.28 7.83
CA PRO A 226 31.32 -56.81 7.79
C PRO A 226 31.17 -55.28 7.63
N GLU A 227 32.16 -54.53 8.16
CA GLU A 227 32.23 -53.06 8.10
C GLU A 227 32.57 -52.52 6.70
N ALA A 228 33.20 -53.33 5.83
CA ALA A 228 33.49 -52.95 4.45
C ALA A 228 32.22 -52.93 3.58
N THR A 229 31.24 -53.78 3.90
CA THR A 229 30.00 -53.94 3.13
C THR A 229 28.96 -52.82 3.35
N MET A 230 29.21 -51.84 4.23
CA MET A 230 28.28 -50.73 4.55
C MET A 230 26.84 -51.24 4.75
N THR A 231 26.65 -52.38 5.43
CA THR A 231 25.31 -52.99 5.53
C THR A 231 24.40 -52.17 6.43
N MET A 232 23.18 -51.94 5.96
CA MET A 232 22.15 -51.28 6.76
C MET A 232 21.28 -52.34 7.46
N ALA A 233 21.30 -52.39 8.79
CA ALA A 233 20.33 -53.20 9.52
C ALA A 233 18.96 -52.48 9.48
N ILE A 234 18.04 -52.93 8.62
CA ILE A 234 16.70 -52.34 8.38
C ILE A 234 15.83 -52.24 9.67
N ASN A 235 16.20 -52.98 10.72
CA ASN A 235 15.53 -53.00 12.02
C ASN A 235 16.07 -52.01 13.05
N ASP A 236 17.00 -51.12 12.70
CA ASP A 236 17.56 -50.19 13.66
C ASP A 236 16.63 -48.99 13.92
N GLY A 237 16.10 -48.92 15.16
CA GLY A 237 15.26 -47.82 15.62
C GLY A 237 16.00 -46.49 15.70
N SER A 238 17.34 -46.52 15.82
CA SER A 238 18.20 -45.32 15.91
C SER A 238 18.16 -44.50 14.61
N TRP A 239 18.23 -45.16 13.46
CA TRP A 239 18.18 -44.53 12.14
C TRP A 239 16.87 -43.79 11.91
N ARG A 240 15.74 -44.43 12.26
CA ARG A 240 14.40 -43.83 12.10
C ARG A 240 14.23 -42.61 12.99
N ALA A 241 14.72 -42.70 14.22
CA ALA A 241 14.69 -41.60 15.16
C ALA A 241 15.52 -40.43 14.62
N LEU A 242 16.76 -40.70 14.19
CA LEU A 242 17.65 -39.66 13.66
C LEU A 242 17.09 -39.01 12.39
N LEU A 243 16.48 -39.80 11.49
CA LEU A 243 15.83 -39.28 10.28
C LEU A 243 14.71 -38.30 10.64
N LEU A 244 13.84 -38.67 11.59
CA LEU A 244 12.74 -37.82 12.07
C LEU A 244 13.27 -36.56 12.77
N MET A 245 14.27 -36.70 13.63
CA MET A 245 14.93 -35.58 14.31
C MET A 245 15.55 -34.59 13.32
N SER A 246 16.24 -35.10 12.31
CA SER A 246 16.90 -34.31 11.27
C SER A 246 15.90 -33.67 10.32
N PHE A 247 14.77 -34.33 10.05
CA PHE A 247 13.63 -33.74 9.35
C PHE A 247 13.02 -32.59 10.13
N ALA A 248 12.75 -32.81 11.42
CA ALA A 248 12.17 -31.80 12.31
C ALA A 248 13.09 -30.59 12.47
N ALA A 249 14.41 -30.81 12.50
CA ALA A 249 15.44 -29.80 12.70
C ALA A 249 15.34 -28.60 11.75
N ALA A 250 14.88 -28.80 10.51
CA ALA A 250 14.65 -27.72 9.55
C ALA A 250 13.69 -26.63 10.10
N LEU A 251 12.78 -27.04 10.97
CA LEU A 251 11.74 -26.19 11.55
C LEU A 251 11.99 -25.85 13.02
N VAL A 252 12.40 -26.83 13.83
CA VAL A 252 12.40 -26.68 15.29
C VAL A 252 13.72 -26.16 15.86
N LEU A 253 14.86 -26.33 15.15
CA LEU A 253 16.14 -25.81 15.64
C LEU A 253 16.15 -24.28 15.53
N PRO A 254 16.45 -23.54 16.62
CA PRO A 254 16.43 -22.08 16.60
C PRO A 254 17.33 -21.43 15.55
N HIS A 255 18.55 -21.95 15.34
CA HIS A 255 19.45 -21.42 14.30
C HIS A 255 18.91 -21.69 12.89
N MET A 256 18.32 -22.87 12.65
CA MET A 256 17.72 -23.20 11.36
C MET A 256 16.48 -22.36 11.09
N TYR A 257 15.62 -22.18 12.09
CA TYR A 257 14.46 -21.30 12.00
C TYR A 257 14.90 -19.87 11.66
N HIS A 258 15.88 -19.35 12.39
CA HIS A 258 16.40 -18.00 12.18
C HIS A 258 16.98 -17.82 10.76
N MET A 259 17.79 -18.75 10.28
CA MET A 259 18.39 -18.66 8.93
C MET A 259 17.36 -18.90 7.81
N THR A 260 16.41 -19.82 8.00
CA THR A 260 15.42 -20.19 6.98
C THR A 260 14.34 -19.13 6.82
N PHE A 261 13.91 -18.49 7.92
CA PHE A 261 12.77 -17.58 7.91
C PHE A 261 13.16 -16.11 8.13
N SER A 262 13.98 -15.82 9.13
CA SER A 262 14.29 -14.44 9.54
C SER A 262 15.34 -13.78 8.64
N GLU A 263 16.39 -14.51 8.25
CA GLU A 263 17.44 -14.02 7.35
C GLU A 263 17.14 -14.23 5.86
N ASN A 264 15.92 -14.67 5.54
CA ASN A 264 15.52 -14.99 4.18
C ASN A 264 15.39 -13.72 3.31
N PRO A 265 16.17 -13.58 2.21
CA PRO A 265 16.14 -12.38 1.38
C PRO A 265 14.86 -12.26 0.53
N SER A 266 14.26 -13.37 0.11
CA SER A 266 13.03 -13.35 -0.70
C SER A 266 12.34 -14.73 -0.72
N PRO A 267 11.01 -14.82 -0.92
CA PRO A 267 10.33 -16.12 -0.95
C PRO A 267 10.83 -17.02 -2.08
N ARG A 268 11.31 -16.43 -3.19
CA ARG A 268 11.95 -17.13 -4.30
C ARG A 268 13.29 -17.78 -3.93
N ALA A 269 14.00 -17.23 -2.94
CA ALA A 269 15.26 -17.79 -2.47
C ALA A 269 15.03 -19.13 -1.75
N LEU A 270 13.94 -19.27 -0.99
CA LEU A 270 13.57 -20.55 -0.36
C LEU A 270 13.26 -21.62 -1.41
N ALA A 271 12.57 -21.25 -2.50
CA ALA A 271 12.28 -22.17 -3.60
C ALA A 271 13.55 -22.65 -4.36
N LYS A 272 14.64 -21.86 -4.36
CA LYS A 272 15.94 -22.31 -4.89
C LYS A 272 16.69 -23.17 -3.86
N ALA A 273 16.62 -22.78 -2.59
CA ALA A 273 17.22 -23.51 -1.49
C ALA A 273 16.60 -24.91 -1.29
N SER A 274 15.34 -25.12 -1.68
CA SER A 274 14.68 -26.45 -1.60
C SER A 274 15.42 -27.54 -2.37
N TRP A 275 16.14 -27.19 -3.44
CA TRP A 275 17.01 -28.08 -4.20
C TRP A 275 18.49 -27.88 -3.87
N GLY A 276 18.90 -26.64 -3.62
CA GLY A 276 20.29 -26.31 -3.36
C GLY A 276 20.85 -26.87 -2.05
N LEU A 277 20.04 -26.92 -0.98
CA LEU A 277 20.48 -27.49 0.30
C LEU A 277 20.64 -29.02 0.23
N PRO A 278 19.68 -29.80 -0.32
CA PRO A 278 19.91 -31.23 -0.56
C PRO A 278 21.16 -31.53 -1.39
N LEU A 279 21.44 -30.73 -2.43
CA LEU A 279 22.66 -30.88 -3.22
C LEU A 279 23.93 -30.62 -2.39
N TYR A 280 23.93 -29.56 -1.57
CA TYR A 280 25.03 -29.26 -0.65
C TYR A 280 25.29 -30.41 0.33
N LEU A 281 24.24 -30.98 0.92
CA LEU A 281 24.35 -32.08 1.88
C LEU A 281 24.78 -33.39 1.21
N LEU A 282 24.36 -33.64 -0.04
CA LEU A 282 24.84 -34.75 -0.84
C LEU A 282 26.36 -34.66 -1.07
N LEU A 283 26.85 -33.47 -1.41
CA LEU A 283 28.28 -33.23 -1.60
C LEU A 283 29.09 -33.43 -0.31
N LEU A 284 28.53 -33.10 0.86
CA LEU A 284 29.15 -33.41 2.16
C LEU A 284 29.13 -34.91 2.49
N GLY A 285 28.04 -35.61 2.15
CA GLY A 285 27.87 -37.02 2.47
C GLY A 285 28.69 -37.96 1.58
N LEU A 286 28.99 -37.58 0.34
CA LEU A 286 29.66 -38.44 -0.65
C LEU A 286 31.07 -38.91 -0.22
N PRO A 287 31.94 -38.06 0.36
CA PRO A 287 33.25 -38.50 0.85
C PRO A 287 33.23 -39.37 2.10
N VAL A 288 32.11 -39.43 2.85
CA VAL A 288 32.07 -40.07 4.17
C VAL A 288 32.45 -41.56 4.11
N PRO A 289 31.85 -42.40 3.24
CA PRO A 289 32.26 -43.80 3.10
C PRO A 289 33.73 -43.96 2.74
N LEU A 290 34.24 -43.14 1.82
CA LEU A 290 35.65 -43.17 1.39
C LEU A 290 36.59 -42.92 2.57
N ILE A 291 36.28 -41.93 3.41
CA ILE A 291 37.09 -41.61 4.58
C ILE A 291 37.08 -42.75 5.61
N VAL A 292 35.93 -43.39 5.82
CA VAL A 292 35.82 -44.55 6.72
C VAL A 292 36.67 -45.72 6.22
N TRP A 293 36.51 -46.10 4.96
CA TRP A 293 37.27 -47.19 4.35
C TRP A 293 38.78 -46.90 4.35
N ALA A 294 39.19 -45.66 4.10
CA ALA A 294 40.60 -45.29 4.19
C ALA A 294 41.15 -45.36 5.60
N GLY A 295 40.36 -44.97 6.61
CA GLY A 295 40.74 -45.11 8.02
C GLY A 295 41.04 -46.57 8.38
N GLN A 296 40.20 -47.49 7.89
CA GLN A 296 40.40 -48.93 8.06
C GLN A 296 41.58 -49.46 7.25
N ALA A 297 41.68 -49.11 5.96
CA ALA A 297 42.75 -49.56 5.07
C ALA A 297 44.14 -49.13 5.55
N LEU A 298 44.25 -47.93 6.13
CA LEU A 298 45.49 -47.40 6.69
C LEU A 298 45.72 -47.81 8.16
N GLY A 299 44.79 -48.54 8.79
CA GLY A 299 44.91 -48.99 10.18
C GLY A 299 45.01 -47.84 11.19
N VAL A 300 44.25 -46.76 10.96
CA VAL A 300 44.32 -45.53 11.77
C VAL A 300 43.82 -45.79 13.20
N VAL A 301 44.65 -45.47 14.20
CA VAL A 301 44.36 -45.68 15.63
C VAL A 301 43.86 -44.40 16.28
N VAL A 302 42.72 -43.88 15.81
CA VAL A 302 42.02 -42.74 16.43
C VAL A 302 40.54 -43.08 16.58
N PRO A 303 39.77 -42.42 17.47
CA PRO A 303 38.32 -42.67 17.54
C PRO A 303 37.68 -42.45 16.17
N GLN A 304 36.75 -43.33 15.78
CA GLN A 304 36.23 -43.41 14.41
C GLN A 304 35.65 -42.08 13.89
N ALA A 305 35.03 -41.29 14.78
CA ALA A 305 34.53 -39.95 14.44
C ALA A 305 35.60 -38.98 13.91
N PHE A 306 36.88 -39.19 14.26
CA PHE A 306 38.01 -38.35 13.86
C PHE A 306 38.87 -38.99 12.75
N PHE A 307 38.38 -40.02 12.05
CA PHE A 307 39.08 -40.61 10.90
C PHE A 307 39.45 -39.59 9.82
N SER A 308 38.68 -38.51 9.66
CA SER A 308 39.06 -37.44 8.73
C SER A 308 40.41 -36.79 9.05
N ILE A 309 40.73 -36.59 10.35
CA ILE A 309 42.05 -36.11 10.78
C ILE A 309 43.07 -37.26 10.77
N GLY A 310 42.67 -38.43 11.28
CA GLY A 310 43.58 -39.57 11.41
C GLY A 310 44.11 -40.09 10.06
N VAL A 311 43.25 -40.15 9.03
CA VAL A 311 43.64 -40.48 7.65
C VAL A 311 44.60 -39.43 7.09
N ALA A 312 44.33 -38.14 7.32
CA ALA A 312 45.23 -37.07 6.87
C ALA A 312 46.62 -37.14 7.55
N GLN A 313 46.67 -37.56 8.82
CA GLN A 313 47.91 -37.81 9.54
C GLN A 313 48.65 -39.06 9.02
N ALA A 314 47.92 -40.13 8.72
CA ALA A 314 48.47 -41.37 8.17
C ALA A 314 49.04 -41.19 6.75
N LEU A 315 48.47 -40.26 5.98
CA LEU A 315 48.99 -39.82 4.68
C LEU A 315 50.20 -38.87 4.79
N GLU A 316 50.68 -38.60 6.01
CA GLU A 316 51.84 -37.73 6.28
C GLU A 316 51.74 -36.32 5.67
N SER A 317 50.52 -35.78 5.50
CA SER A 317 50.30 -34.47 4.90
C SER A 317 49.90 -33.42 5.94
N PRO A 318 50.80 -32.48 6.31
CA PRO A 318 50.49 -31.45 7.30
C PRO A 318 49.43 -30.46 6.79
N ALA A 319 49.43 -30.17 5.49
CA ALA A 319 48.43 -29.29 4.87
C ALA A 319 47.02 -29.89 4.93
N LEU A 320 46.88 -31.19 4.64
CA LEU A 320 45.59 -31.89 4.70
C LEU A 320 45.09 -32.03 6.13
N THR A 321 46.01 -32.31 7.07
CA THR A 321 45.67 -32.40 8.51
C THR A 321 45.16 -31.06 9.04
N LEU A 322 45.83 -29.95 8.69
CA LEU A 322 45.39 -28.60 9.05
C LEU A 322 44.06 -28.23 8.38
N LEU A 323 43.86 -28.61 7.12
CA LEU A 323 42.61 -28.38 6.39
C LEU A 323 41.42 -29.06 7.09
N MET A 324 41.59 -30.32 7.52
CA MET A 324 40.52 -31.05 8.24
C MET A 324 40.28 -30.49 9.64
N TYR A 325 41.33 -30.03 10.33
CA TYR A 325 41.17 -29.30 11.59
C TYR A 325 40.36 -28.01 11.40
N ILE A 326 40.68 -27.22 10.36
CA ILE A 326 39.93 -26.00 10.00
C ILE A 326 38.48 -26.34 9.63
N ALA A 327 38.23 -27.45 8.94
CA ALA A 327 36.87 -27.89 8.62
C ALA A 327 36.05 -28.19 9.89
N GLY A 328 36.65 -28.84 10.89
CA GLY A 328 36.02 -29.03 12.21
C GLY A 328 35.78 -27.73 12.96
N LEU A 329 36.77 -26.83 13.00
CA LEU A 329 36.65 -25.52 13.61
C LEU A 329 35.55 -24.67 12.95
N SER A 330 35.50 -24.69 11.62
CA SER A 330 34.46 -24.08 10.80
C SER A 330 33.08 -24.62 11.18
N ALA A 331 32.93 -25.95 11.21
CA ALA A 331 31.68 -26.61 11.58
C ALA A 331 31.19 -26.25 12.98
N ALA A 332 32.10 -26.16 13.96
CA ALA A 332 31.77 -25.74 15.32
C ALA A 332 31.41 -24.25 15.42
N SER A 333 32.29 -23.37 14.93
CA SER A 333 32.19 -21.92 15.16
C SER A 333 30.96 -21.30 14.50
N GLY A 334 30.65 -21.62 13.24
CA GLY A 334 29.46 -21.11 12.55
C GLY A 334 28.16 -21.48 13.27
N LEU A 335 28.04 -22.75 13.67
CA LEU A 335 26.85 -23.24 14.39
C LEU A 335 26.73 -22.62 15.79
N MET A 336 27.84 -22.46 16.52
CA MET A 336 27.84 -21.81 17.84
C MET A 336 27.41 -20.34 17.74
N ILE A 337 27.98 -19.57 16.82
CA ILE A 337 27.66 -18.14 16.65
C ILE A 337 26.16 -17.95 16.35
N VAL A 338 25.61 -18.67 15.38
CA VAL A 338 24.21 -18.51 14.96
C VAL A 338 23.23 -19.03 16.02
N SER A 339 23.53 -20.18 16.64
CA SER A 339 22.68 -20.75 17.69
C SER A 339 22.59 -19.84 18.91
N THR A 340 23.72 -19.29 19.36
CA THR A 340 23.75 -18.36 20.48
C THR A 340 23.08 -17.03 20.12
N LEU A 341 23.25 -16.53 18.90
CA LEU A 341 22.57 -15.31 18.45
C LEU A 341 21.05 -15.48 18.42
N ALA A 342 20.55 -16.56 17.82
CA ALA A 342 19.13 -16.88 17.78
C ALA A 342 18.53 -17.05 19.18
N LEU A 343 19.22 -17.83 20.03
CA LEU A 343 18.76 -18.09 21.40
C LEU A 343 18.78 -16.82 22.27
N SER A 344 19.79 -15.96 22.13
CA SER A 344 19.86 -14.69 22.87
C SER A 344 18.66 -13.78 22.59
N GLY A 345 18.20 -13.73 21.33
CA GLY A 345 17.00 -12.98 20.96
C GLY A 345 15.73 -13.57 21.54
N MET A 346 15.59 -14.91 21.52
CA MET A 346 14.45 -15.60 22.13
C MET A 346 14.39 -15.36 23.64
N VAL A 347 15.52 -15.50 24.34
CA VAL A 347 15.61 -15.27 25.80
C VAL A 347 15.34 -13.81 26.15
N LEU A 348 15.84 -12.86 25.36
CA LEU A 348 15.53 -11.45 25.55
C LEU A 348 14.02 -11.19 25.48
N ASN A 349 13.35 -11.68 24.43
CA ASN A 349 11.96 -11.37 24.15
C ASN A 349 10.95 -12.10 25.06
N HIS A 350 11.21 -13.37 25.40
CA HIS A 350 10.24 -14.23 26.10
C HIS A 350 10.58 -14.53 27.56
N VAL A 351 11.77 -14.15 28.02
CA VAL A 351 12.21 -14.36 29.41
C VAL A 351 12.55 -13.04 30.07
N VAL A 352 13.42 -12.22 29.46
CA VAL A 352 13.93 -11.00 30.10
C VAL A 352 12.92 -9.85 30.07
N LEU A 353 12.41 -9.49 28.88
CA LEU A 353 11.49 -8.36 28.73
C LEU A 353 10.19 -8.50 29.55
N PRO A 354 9.54 -9.69 29.62
CA PRO A 354 8.34 -9.86 30.45
C PRO A 354 8.60 -9.68 31.95
N LEU A 355 9.81 -10.00 32.44
CA LEU A 355 10.17 -9.88 33.86
C LEU A 355 10.63 -8.46 34.22
N LYS A 356 11.28 -7.76 33.30
CA LYS A 356 11.84 -6.43 33.54
C LYS A 356 11.74 -5.58 32.28
N THR A 357 10.73 -4.71 32.23
CA THR A 357 10.67 -3.64 31.24
C THR A 357 11.63 -2.51 31.64
N PRO A 358 12.43 -1.97 30.69
CA PRO A 358 13.31 -0.84 30.99
C PRO A 358 12.46 0.36 31.43
N LYS A 359 12.69 0.88 32.65
CA LYS A 359 12.06 2.10 33.15
C LYS A 359 12.94 3.31 32.80
N ASP A 360 12.35 4.24 32.05
CA ASP A 360 12.57 5.70 31.93
C ASP A 360 13.95 6.35 32.19
N GLN A 361 15.06 5.61 32.12
CA GLN A 361 16.42 6.18 32.22
C GLN A 361 17.37 5.56 31.20
N GLY A 362 17.55 6.28 30.09
CA GLY A 362 18.59 6.01 29.08
C GLY A 362 18.08 5.47 27.74
N ASP A 363 19.00 5.47 26.76
CA ASP A 363 18.79 4.94 25.41
C ASP A 363 18.44 3.44 25.46
N ILE A 364 17.14 3.12 25.39
CA ILE A 364 16.59 1.74 25.43
C ILE A 364 17.40 0.82 24.49
N TYR A 365 17.83 1.34 23.34
CA TYR A 365 18.67 0.61 22.39
C TYR A 365 20.00 0.14 22.97
N GLN A 366 20.68 0.97 23.76
CA GLN A 366 21.95 0.60 24.39
C GLN A 366 21.74 -0.45 25.47
N TRP A 367 20.67 -0.34 26.26
CA TRP A 367 20.32 -1.35 27.24
C TRP A 367 20.03 -2.70 26.58
N LEU A 368 19.19 -2.74 25.54
CA LEU A 368 18.91 -3.97 24.80
C LEU A 368 20.20 -4.60 24.23
N GLN A 369 21.10 -3.79 23.67
CA GLN A 369 22.39 -4.28 23.15
C GLN A 369 23.28 -4.88 24.24
N TRP A 370 23.40 -4.23 25.40
CA TRP A 370 24.19 -4.74 26.52
C TRP A 370 23.60 -6.00 27.13
N VAL A 371 22.27 -6.06 27.29
CA VAL A 371 21.59 -7.27 27.75
C VAL A 371 21.81 -8.42 26.77
N LYS A 372 21.71 -8.17 25.46
CA LYS A 372 21.98 -9.19 24.44
C LYS A 372 23.42 -9.71 24.50
N ARG A 373 24.42 -8.83 24.67
CA ARG A 373 25.83 -9.23 24.89
C ARG A 373 26.00 -10.09 26.14
N LEU A 374 25.37 -9.71 27.24
CA LEU A 374 25.40 -10.46 28.48
C LEU A 374 24.77 -11.85 28.30
N LEU A 375 23.61 -11.94 27.63
CA LEU A 375 22.95 -13.21 27.33
C LEU A 375 23.81 -14.12 26.46
N ILE A 376 24.50 -13.59 25.44
CA ILE A 376 25.45 -14.36 24.63
C ILE A 376 26.55 -14.98 25.51
N ALA A 377 27.16 -14.18 26.39
CA ALA A 377 28.20 -14.65 27.28
C ALA A 377 27.69 -15.71 28.27
N VAL A 378 26.49 -15.51 28.85
CA VAL A 378 25.87 -16.46 29.78
C VAL A 378 25.53 -17.79 29.10
N ILE A 379 24.94 -17.77 27.90
CA ILE A 379 24.59 -18.98 27.16
C ILE A 379 25.84 -19.82 26.87
N LEU A 380 26.91 -19.20 26.37
CA LEU A 380 28.16 -19.91 26.05
C LEU A 380 28.90 -20.37 27.31
N PHE A 381 28.84 -19.59 28.39
CA PHE A 381 29.37 -20.02 29.69
C PHE A 381 28.61 -21.24 30.23
N LEU A 382 27.28 -21.26 30.16
CA LEU A 382 26.47 -22.42 30.55
C LEU A 382 26.76 -23.63 29.66
N ALA A 383 27.02 -23.44 28.36
CA ALA A 383 27.41 -24.53 27.47
C ALA A 383 28.79 -25.11 27.85
N LEU A 384 29.75 -24.26 28.20
CA LEU A 384 31.05 -24.69 28.71
C LEU A 384 30.91 -25.43 30.05
N LEU A 385 30.08 -24.92 30.96
CA LEU A 385 29.80 -25.59 32.23
C LEU A 385 29.14 -26.97 32.03
N PHE A 386 28.20 -27.07 31.08
CA PHE A 386 27.57 -28.35 30.72
C PHE A 386 28.60 -29.32 30.14
N HIS A 387 29.50 -28.84 29.27
CA HIS A 387 30.59 -29.64 28.72
C HIS A 387 31.51 -30.20 29.82
N GLU A 388 31.94 -29.35 30.76
CA GLU A 388 32.87 -29.74 31.83
C GLU A 388 32.23 -30.65 32.89
N THR A 389 30.91 -30.59 33.09
CA THR A 389 30.21 -31.39 34.11
C THR A 389 29.66 -32.70 33.54
N ILE A 390 28.99 -32.65 32.39
CA ILE A 390 28.26 -33.78 31.79
C ILE A 390 28.91 -34.19 30.48
N GLY A 391 29.13 -33.23 29.57
CA GLY A 391 29.41 -33.51 28.16
C GLY A 391 30.73 -34.22 27.88
N GLN A 392 31.79 -33.96 28.66
CA GLN A 392 33.11 -34.57 28.44
C GLN A 392 33.12 -36.11 28.54
N ASN A 393 32.13 -36.69 29.22
CA ASN A 393 32.01 -38.14 29.44
C ASN A 393 31.06 -38.82 28.44
N LEU A 394 30.42 -38.05 27.55
CA LEU A 394 29.47 -38.55 26.57
C LEU A 394 30.07 -38.52 25.16
N ASP A 395 29.66 -39.47 24.32
CA ASP A 395 30.05 -39.48 22.91
C ASP A 395 29.36 -38.37 22.11
N LEU A 396 30.00 -37.98 21.00
CA LEU A 396 29.50 -36.93 20.10
C LEU A 396 28.10 -37.26 19.57
N SER A 397 27.83 -38.53 19.25
CA SER A 397 26.55 -39.01 18.73
C SER A 397 25.42 -38.85 19.75
N ILE A 398 25.71 -39.08 21.03
CA ILE A 398 24.72 -38.99 22.11
C ILE A 398 24.41 -37.55 22.49
N LEU A 399 25.43 -36.69 22.54
CA LEU A 399 25.18 -35.26 22.77
C LEU A 399 24.28 -34.64 21.70
N GLY A 400 24.50 -35.00 20.43
CA GLY A 400 23.61 -34.57 19.36
C GLY A 400 22.23 -35.22 19.44
N ALA A 401 22.12 -36.49 19.83
CA ALA A 401 20.83 -37.16 20.07
C ALA A 401 20.03 -36.50 21.20
N ILE A 402 20.65 -36.17 22.34
CA ILE A 402 20.01 -35.44 23.45
C ILE A 402 19.48 -34.09 22.98
N SER A 403 20.29 -33.34 22.21
CA SER A 403 19.87 -32.03 21.70
C SER A 403 18.72 -32.12 20.68
N LEU A 404 18.86 -32.99 19.69
CA LEU A 404 17.86 -33.15 18.63
C LEU A 404 16.55 -33.71 19.18
N SER A 405 16.59 -34.68 20.11
CA SER A 405 15.39 -35.21 20.78
C SER A 405 14.68 -34.17 21.64
N GLY A 406 15.43 -33.28 22.31
CA GLY A 406 14.87 -32.19 23.11
C GLY A 406 14.15 -31.16 22.23
N THR A 407 14.77 -30.76 21.11
CA THR A 407 14.13 -29.83 20.16
C THR A 407 12.99 -30.46 19.37
N LEU A 408 13.02 -31.78 19.14
CA LEU A 408 11.92 -32.53 18.52
C LEU A 408 10.60 -32.39 19.26
N GLN A 409 10.61 -32.14 20.58
CA GLN A 409 9.41 -31.89 21.38
C GLN A 409 8.62 -30.66 20.93
N LEU A 410 9.23 -29.76 20.17
CA LEU A 410 8.58 -28.58 19.61
C LEU A 410 7.83 -28.89 18.30
N LEU A 411 8.11 -30.03 17.66
CA LEU A 411 7.53 -30.38 16.36
C LEU A 411 6.00 -30.49 16.38
N PRO A 412 5.34 -31.16 17.36
CA PRO A 412 3.88 -31.28 17.37
C PRO A 412 3.18 -29.91 17.39
N GLY A 413 3.70 -28.97 18.20
CA GLY A 413 3.19 -27.60 18.24
C GLY A 413 3.41 -26.85 16.93
N ALA A 414 4.58 -27.03 16.30
CA ALA A 414 4.91 -26.36 15.05
C ALA A 414 4.04 -26.87 13.88
N LEU A 415 3.77 -28.18 13.82
CA LEU A 415 2.81 -28.75 12.86
C LEU A 415 1.37 -28.34 13.16
N GLY A 416 1.01 -28.20 14.44
CA GLY A 416 -0.29 -27.70 14.88
C GLY A 416 -0.59 -26.26 14.43
N VAL A 417 0.44 -25.44 14.23
CA VAL A 417 0.29 -24.10 13.64
C VAL A 417 -0.29 -24.18 12.22
N ILE A 418 0.18 -25.13 11.39
CA ILE A 418 -0.19 -25.25 9.97
C ILE A 418 -1.47 -26.08 9.79
N TYR A 419 -1.53 -27.25 10.43
CA TYR A 419 -2.47 -28.32 10.07
C TYR A 419 -3.62 -28.51 11.07
N TRP A 420 -3.51 -27.99 12.29
CA TRP A 420 -4.50 -28.25 13.33
C TRP A 420 -5.03 -26.98 13.99
N PRO A 421 -6.04 -26.31 13.38
CA PRO A 421 -6.64 -25.09 13.91
C PRO A 421 -7.26 -25.26 15.31
N GLU A 422 -7.80 -26.43 15.62
CA GLU A 422 -8.46 -26.73 16.90
C GLU A 422 -7.47 -26.91 18.07
N GLY A 423 -6.17 -27.09 17.79
CA GLY A 423 -5.14 -27.16 18.83
C GLY A 423 -5.09 -25.88 19.65
N ASN A 424 -5.22 -26.00 20.98
CA ASN A 424 -5.32 -24.87 21.90
C ASN A 424 -4.07 -24.72 22.81
N ARG A 425 -3.98 -23.58 23.50
CA ARG A 425 -2.80 -23.26 24.33
C ARG A 425 -2.59 -24.21 25.51
N ARG A 426 -3.67 -24.70 26.12
CA ARG A 426 -3.60 -25.57 27.30
C ARG A 426 -3.04 -26.93 26.91
N GLY A 427 -3.50 -27.48 25.79
CA GLY A 427 -2.97 -28.72 25.26
C GLY A 427 -1.51 -28.59 24.89
N LEU A 428 -1.12 -27.51 24.20
CA LEU A 428 0.28 -27.31 23.82
C LEU A 428 1.20 -27.30 25.05
N ILE A 429 0.85 -26.51 26.07
CA ILE A 429 1.66 -26.37 27.29
C ILE A 429 1.73 -27.71 28.04
N ALA A 430 0.60 -28.41 28.20
CA ALA A 430 0.55 -29.70 28.88
C ALA A 430 1.35 -30.78 28.14
N GLY A 431 1.22 -30.85 26.81
CA GLY A 431 1.96 -31.78 25.96
C GLY A 431 3.46 -31.52 26.01
N LEU A 432 3.87 -30.26 25.84
CA LEU A 432 5.28 -29.87 25.87
C LEU A 432 5.91 -30.11 27.24
N LEU A 433 5.23 -29.78 28.35
CA LEU A 433 5.72 -30.08 29.71
C LEU A 433 5.86 -31.59 29.95
N THR A 434 4.90 -32.39 29.49
CA THR A 434 4.96 -33.86 29.62
C THR A 434 6.12 -34.44 28.83
N GLY A 435 6.27 -34.03 27.56
CA GLY A 435 7.36 -34.47 26.71
C GLY A 435 8.72 -34.10 27.30
N LEU A 436 8.88 -32.85 27.76
CA LEU A 436 10.12 -32.37 28.36
C LEU A 436 10.44 -33.06 29.69
N ALA A 437 9.44 -33.32 30.53
CA ALA A 437 9.64 -34.06 31.76
C ALA A 437 10.18 -35.46 31.49
N ILE A 438 9.57 -36.20 30.54
CA ILE A 438 10.03 -37.54 30.14
C ILE A 438 11.42 -37.46 29.51
N TRP A 439 11.67 -36.50 28.63
CA TRP A 439 12.99 -36.32 28.00
C TRP A 439 14.09 -36.05 29.04
N MET A 440 13.83 -35.15 30.00
CA MET A 440 14.77 -34.86 31.09
C MET A 440 15.05 -36.09 31.95
N THR A 441 14.02 -36.84 32.34
CA THR A 441 14.17 -38.00 33.24
C THR A 441 14.74 -39.24 32.57
N THR A 442 14.53 -39.41 31.26
CA THR A 442 14.94 -40.63 30.55
C THR A 442 16.21 -40.46 29.71
N LEU A 443 16.49 -39.26 29.18
CA LEU A 443 17.67 -39.04 28.34
C LEU A 443 18.72 -38.15 29.00
N VAL A 444 18.33 -37.07 29.68
CA VAL A 444 19.32 -36.14 30.25
C VAL A 444 19.91 -36.64 31.57
N LEU A 445 19.05 -36.98 32.55
CA LEU A 445 19.49 -37.37 33.90
C LEU A 445 20.29 -38.68 33.92
N PRO A 446 19.81 -39.80 33.33
CA PRO A 446 20.50 -41.10 33.44
C PRO A 446 21.88 -41.10 32.78
N LEU A 447 21.98 -40.45 31.61
CA LEU A 447 23.25 -40.32 30.88
C LEU A 447 24.22 -39.32 31.54
N SER A 448 23.73 -38.47 32.44
CA SER A 448 24.55 -37.52 33.22
C SER A 448 25.11 -38.08 34.54
N TYR A 449 24.87 -39.37 34.84
CA TYR A 449 25.20 -40.03 36.11
C TYR A 449 24.51 -39.44 37.36
N ALA A 450 23.57 -38.50 37.19
CA ALA A 450 22.73 -37.99 38.26
C ALA A 450 21.57 -38.98 38.50
N ALA A 451 21.52 -39.56 39.71
CA ALA A 451 20.48 -40.44 40.26
C ALA A 451 19.48 -40.99 39.22
N ASP A 452 19.64 -42.25 38.83
CA ASP A 452 18.69 -42.92 37.94
C ASP A 452 17.37 -43.17 38.68
N LEU A 453 16.49 -42.18 38.59
CA LEU A 453 15.15 -42.17 39.18
C LEU A 453 14.32 -43.37 38.67
N LEU A 454 14.58 -43.85 37.46
CA LEU A 454 13.92 -45.04 36.92
C LEU A 454 14.44 -46.33 37.57
N SER A 455 15.75 -46.42 37.84
CA SER A 455 16.30 -47.55 38.62
C SER A 455 15.80 -47.58 40.07
N TRP A 456 15.49 -46.40 40.63
CA TRP A 456 14.86 -46.30 41.96
C TRP A 456 13.39 -46.74 41.96
N LEU A 457 12.73 -46.64 40.81
CA LEU A 457 11.33 -47.04 40.59
C LEU A 457 11.15 -48.48 40.07
N ASP A 458 12.24 -49.25 39.94
CA ASP A 458 12.26 -50.67 39.53
C ASP A 458 11.55 -50.93 38.18
N LEU A 459 11.67 -49.99 37.24
CA LEU A 459 11.04 -50.09 35.92
C LEU A 459 11.83 -51.03 34.98
N PRO A 460 11.15 -51.82 34.12
CA PRO A 460 11.76 -52.92 33.35
C PRO A 460 12.67 -52.49 32.19
N VAL A 461 12.72 -51.21 31.84
CA VAL A 461 13.58 -50.69 30.77
C VAL A 461 14.36 -49.49 31.30
N THR A 462 15.66 -49.69 31.51
CA THR A 462 16.58 -48.63 31.92
C THR A 462 17.14 -47.90 30.68
N PRO A 463 17.27 -46.57 30.73
CA PRO A 463 17.89 -45.82 29.65
C PRO A 463 19.38 -46.13 29.51
N GLY A 464 19.81 -46.40 28.28
CA GLY A 464 21.17 -46.77 27.94
C GLY A 464 21.57 -46.33 26.52
N TYR A 465 22.83 -46.55 26.18
CA TYR A 465 23.44 -46.13 24.91
C TYR A 465 22.77 -46.78 23.69
N ASP A 466 22.20 -47.97 23.83
CA ASP A 466 21.60 -48.72 22.71
C ASP A 466 20.12 -48.38 22.46
N ASN A 467 19.42 -47.80 23.46
CA ASN A 467 17.96 -47.65 23.44
C ASN A 467 17.47 -46.19 23.55
N TRP A 468 18.36 -45.20 23.44
CA TRP A 468 18.01 -43.77 23.47
C TRP A 468 16.89 -43.38 22.48
N HIS A 469 16.83 -44.05 21.34
CA HIS A 469 15.83 -43.83 20.30
C HIS A 469 14.41 -44.20 20.77
N LEU A 470 14.27 -45.25 21.60
CA LEU A 470 13.00 -45.67 22.18
C LEU A 470 12.43 -44.57 23.08
N PHE A 471 13.24 -44.03 23.99
CA PHE A 471 12.84 -42.96 24.90
C PHE A 471 12.52 -41.66 24.18
N THR A 472 13.20 -41.39 23.07
CA THR A 472 12.85 -40.28 22.17
C THR A 472 11.42 -40.44 21.63
N PHE A 473 11.07 -41.62 21.12
CA PHE A 473 9.72 -41.89 20.63
C PHE A 473 8.67 -41.90 21.74
N ILE A 474 8.98 -42.42 22.93
CA ILE A 474 8.07 -42.40 24.09
C ILE A 474 7.76 -40.96 24.50
N SER A 475 8.79 -40.13 24.68
CA SER A 475 8.62 -38.72 25.04
C SER A 475 7.81 -37.95 24.00
N LEU A 476 8.11 -38.13 22.70
CA LEU A 476 7.36 -37.50 21.62
C LEU A 476 5.90 -37.97 21.55
N THR A 477 5.66 -39.27 21.70
CA THR A 477 4.30 -39.84 21.66
C THR A 477 3.48 -39.34 22.84
N ALA A 478 4.06 -39.27 24.04
CA ALA A 478 3.40 -38.71 25.21
C ALA A 478 3.06 -37.22 25.00
N ASN A 479 3.97 -36.44 24.44
CA ASN A 479 3.73 -35.04 24.07
C ASN A 479 2.56 -34.90 23.09
N ILE A 480 2.57 -35.65 21.99
CA ILE A 480 1.48 -35.64 20.98
C ILE A 480 0.15 -36.04 21.61
N SER A 481 0.11 -37.14 22.37
CA SER A 481 -1.11 -37.66 22.98
C SER A 481 -1.70 -36.70 24.01
N VAL A 482 -0.88 -36.11 24.89
CA VAL A 482 -1.35 -35.13 25.87
C VAL A 482 -1.76 -33.83 25.18
N PHE A 483 -1.01 -33.36 24.18
CA PHE A 483 -1.40 -32.21 23.37
C PHE A 483 -2.75 -32.42 22.69
N ALA A 484 -2.94 -33.60 22.09
CA ALA A 484 -4.18 -34.01 21.44
C ALA A 484 -5.35 -34.02 22.42
N LEU A 485 -5.22 -34.83 23.49
CA LEU A 485 -6.27 -35.07 24.47
C LEU A 485 -6.71 -33.78 25.17
N VAL A 486 -5.76 -32.98 25.67
CA VAL A 486 -6.08 -31.76 26.41
C VAL A 486 -6.66 -30.70 25.48
N SER A 487 -6.22 -30.61 24.22
CA SER A 487 -6.82 -29.64 23.28
C SER A 487 -8.26 -29.99 22.92
N ILE A 488 -8.58 -31.27 22.74
CA ILE A 488 -9.94 -31.73 22.45
C ILE A 488 -10.87 -31.50 23.66
N LEU A 489 -10.36 -31.74 24.87
CA LEU A 489 -11.16 -31.63 26.10
C LEU A 489 -11.32 -30.20 26.61
N SER A 490 -10.55 -29.23 26.13
CA SER A 490 -10.59 -27.86 26.65
C SER A 490 -11.03 -26.82 25.61
N PRO A 491 -11.87 -25.84 26.00
CA PRO A 491 -12.36 -24.84 25.05
C PRO A 491 -11.26 -23.85 24.66
N ALA A 492 -11.17 -23.52 23.37
CA ALA A 492 -10.33 -22.46 22.85
C ALA A 492 -10.99 -21.08 23.05
N SER A 493 -10.20 -20.07 23.39
CA SER A 493 -10.69 -18.69 23.49
C SER A 493 -10.98 -18.09 22.10
N PRO A 494 -11.92 -17.14 21.95
CA PRO A 494 -12.22 -16.54 20.65
C PRO A 494 -11.00 -15.83 20.02
N GLU A 495 -10.09 -15.28 20.83
CA GLU A 495 -8.83 -14.72 20.34
C GLU A 495 -7.86 -15.78 19.81
N GLU A 496 -7.85 -16.98 20.41
CA GLU A 496 -7.07 -18.14 19.95
C GLU A 496 -7.64 -18.67 18.63
N THR A 497 -8.95 -18.84 18.53
CA THR A 497 -9.61 -19.32 17.30
C THR A 497 -9.37 -18.36 16.13
N SER A 498 -9.43 -17.05 16.38
CA SER A 498 -9.10 -16.04 15.36
C SER A 498 -7.64 -16.11 14.92
N ALA A 499 -6.69 -16.31 15.85
CA ALA A 499 -5.28 -16.49 15.52
C ALA A 499 -5.00 -17.80 14.79
N ALA A 500 -5.71 -18.87 15.14
CA ALA A 500 -5.65 -20.18 14.49
C ALA A 500 -6.11 -20.09 13.04
N GLN A 501 -7.24 -19.43 12.80
CA GLN A 501 -7.73 -19.14 11.45
C GLN A 501 -6.72 -18.30 10.69
N ALA A 502 -6.18 -17.22 11.26
CA ALA A 502 -5.17 -16.40 10.59
C ALA A 502 -3.88 -17.16 10.19
N CYS A 503 -3.56 -18.26 10.89
CA CYS A 503 -2.41 -19.12 10.57
C CYS A 503 -2.76 -20.29 9.66
N SER A 504 -4.04 -20.59 9.41
CA SER A 504 -4.44 -21.74 8.59
C SER A 504 -4.22 -21.48 7.11
N LEU A 505 -3.92 -22.55 6.37
CA LEU A 505 -3.80 -22.52 4.91
C LEU A 505 -5.10 -21.99 4.28
N GLY A 506 -5.02 -20.82 3.64
CA GLY A 506 -6.14 -20.23 2.89
C GLY A 506 -6.95 -19.16 3.64
N ALA A 507 -6.58 -18.78 4.86
CA ALA A 507 -7.29 -17.73 5.57
C ALA A 507 -6.97 -16.34 5.02
N LEU A 508 -7.96 -15.71 4.38
CA LEU A 508 -7.98 -14.28 4.15
C LEU A 508 -8.14 -13.61 5.52
N SER A 509 -7.10 -12.91 6.00
CA SER A 509 -7.23 -12.02 7.14
C SER A 509 -8.31 -10.99 6.82
N ARG A 510 -9.41 -10.99 7.59
CA ARG A 510 -10.53 -10.03 7.46
C ARG A 510 -10.36 -8.93 8.52
N PRO A 511 -9.60 -7.85 8.27
CA PRO A 511 -9.53 -6.76 9.21
C PRO A 511 -10.88 -6.03 9.29
N GLN A 512 -11.37 -5.86 10.51
CA GLN A 512 -12.58 -5.09 10.80
C GLN A 512 -12.23 -3.59 10.85
N ARG A 513 -13.05 -2.73 10.22
CA ARG A 513 -13.03 -1.28 10.43
C ARG A 513 -13.32 -1.02 11.90
N ARG A 514 -12.29 -0.67 12.66
CA ARG A 514 -12.42 -0.21 14.04
C ARG A 514 -11.80 1.18 14.15
N GLU A 515 -12.51 2.12 14.74
CA GLU A 515 -11.96 3.44 15.04
C GLU A 515 -10.91 3.34 16.14
N LEU A 516 -9.83 4.11 16.02
CA LEU A 516 -8.81 4.22 17.05
C LEU A 516 -9.24 5.20 18.14
N LEU A 517 -8.76 4.97 19.37
CA LEU A 517 -8.88 5.95 20.44
C LEU A 517 -8.07 7.22 20.14
N ALA A 518 -6.90 7.06 19.51
CA ALA A 518 -6.05 8.15 19.07
C ALA A 518 -6.65 8.83 17.82
N THR A 519 -6.74 10.16 17.84
CA THR A 519 -7.34 10.98 16.78
C THR A 519 -6.32 11.65 15.87
N SER A 520 -5.05 11.67 16.27
CA SER A 520 -3.95 12.23 15.49
C SER A 520 -2.65 11.43 15.64
N SER A 521 -1.70 11.62 14.73
CA SER A 521 -0.34 11.07 14.87
C SER A 521 0.42 11.64 16.09
N ASN A 522 0.03 12.82 16.59
CA ASN A 522 0.59 13.36 17.85
C ASN A 522 0.05 12.61 19.08
N ASP A 523 -1.23 12.23 19.06
CA ASP A 523 -1.82 11.41 20.13
C ASP A 523 -1.10 10.07 20.24
N PHE A 524 -0.61 9.52 19.12
CA PHE A 524 0.22 8.30 19.15
C PHE A 524 1.49 8.51 19.97
N VAL A 525 2.17 9.64 19.80
CA VAL A 525 3.37 9.97 20.58
C VAL A 525 3.03 10.07 22.06
N GLN A 526 1.91 10.71 22.41
CA GLN A 526 1.46 10.83 23.80
C GLN A 526 1.15 9.46 24.41
N HIS A 527 0.32 8.65 23.76
CA HIS A 527 -0.06 7.32 24.26
C HIS A 527 1.12 6.35 24.33
N LEU A 528 2.13 6.50 23.48
CA LEU A 528 3.34 5.68 23.50
C LEU A 528 4.45 6.21 24.43
N THR A 529 4.30 7.43 24.98
CA THR A 529 5.29 8.01 25.90
C THR A 529 5.37 7.21 27.20
N ASP A 530 4.25 6.77 27.76
CA ASP A 530 4.21 5.97 28.99
C ASP A 530 5.01 4.65 28.90
N PRO A 531 4.86 3.81 27.86
CA PRO A 531 5.59 2.54 27.77
C PRO A 531 7.00 2.64 27.18
N LEU A 532 7.32 3.64 26.35
CA LEU A 532 8.58 3.71 25.59
C LEU A 532 9.48 4.90 25.96
N GLY A 533 8.95 5.89 26.67
CA GLY A 533 9.60 7.18 26.86
C GLY A 533 9.43 8.12 25.66
N GLN A 534 9.45 9.43 25.92
CA GLN A 534 9.07 10.47 24.96
C GLN A 534 9.92 10.48 23.69
N THR A 535 11.25 10.30 23.83
CA THR A 535 12.19 10.34 22.70
C THR A 535 12.02 9.14 21.76
N VAL A 536 11.80 7.95 22.31
CA VAL A 536 11.62 6.72 21.52
C VAL A 536 10.24 6.72 20.86
N ALA A 537 9.19 7.08 21.59
CA ALA A 537 7.83 7.21 21.06
C ALA A 537 7.80 8.15 19.85
N ARG A 538 8.39 9.34 19.97
CA ARG A 538 8.45 10.32 18.88
C ARG A 538 9.24 9.79 17.68
N ARG A 539 10.41 9.20 17.92
CA ARG A 539 11.27 8.66 16.86
C ARG A 539 10.59 7.55 16.07
N GLU A 540 9.89 6.62 16.72
CA GLU A 540 9.23 5.51 16.03
C GLU A 540 8.00 5.97 15.23
N VAL A 541 7.24 6.95 15.74
CA VAL A 541 6.11 7.55 15.01
C VAL A 541 6.61 8.34 13.79
N GLU A 542 7.61 9.21 13.95
CA GLU A 542 8.21 9.97 12.84
C GLU A 542 8.81 9.03 11.77
N ARG A 543 9.45 7.94 12.21
CA ARG A 543 9.96 6.90 11.31
C ARG A 543 8.83 6.20 10.55
N ALA A 544 7.74 5.85 11.23
CA ALA A 544 6.58 5.22 10.60
C ALA A 544 5.89 6.16 9.60
N LEU A 545 5.75 7.45 9.92
CA LEU A 545 5.25 8.48 9.02
C LEU A 545 6.13 8.59 7.77
N GLY A 546 7.46 8.64 7.94
CA GLY A 546 8.42 8.68 6.83
C GLY A 546 8.37 7.42 5.94
N GLN A 547 8.20 6.23 6.53
CA GLN A 547 8.04 4.97 5.78
C GLN A 547 6.73 4.92 4.98
N LEU A 548 5.65 5.45 5.54
CA LEU A 548 4.34 5.52 4.89
C LEU A 548 4.19 6.71 3.95
N LYS A 549 5.19 7.61 3.88
CA LYS A 549 5.15 8.89 3.15
C LYS A 549 3.96 9.76 3.56
N LEU A 550 3.63 9.75 4.85
CA LEU A 550 2.56 10.56 5.42
C LEU A 550 3.09 11.92 5.89
N PRO A 551 2.23 12.95 5.95
CA PRO A 551 2.58 14.25 6.54
C PRO A 551 2.94 14.09 8.03
N ASN A 552 3.71 15.04 8.58
CA ASN A 552 4.15 15.01 9.97
C ASN A 552 2.98 14.93 10.98
N VAL A 553 1.83 15.50 10.63
CA VAL A 553 0.59 15.39 11.41
C VAL A 553 -0.50 14.80 10.51
N GLU A 554 -1.02 13.64 10.89
CA GLU A 554 -2.07 12.93 10.17
C GLU A 554 -3.30 12.77 11.06
N PHE A 555 -4.49 12.96 10.48
CA PHE A 555 -5.79 12.92 11.17
C PHE A 555 -6.76 11.92 10.54
N ARG A 556 -6.48 11.43 9.33
CA ARG A 556 -7.38 10.54 8.59
C ARG A 556 -7.44 9.16 9.27
N PRO A 557 -8.62 8.69 9.71
CA PRO A 557 -8.77 7.41 10.42
C PRO A 557 -8.10 6.23 9.72
N TYR A 558 -8.25 6.11 8.40
CA TYR A 558 -7.59 5.06 7.63
C TYR A 558 -6.05 5.12 7.69
N GLN A 559 -5.46 6.31 7.53
CA GLN A 559 -4.01 6.47 7.59
C GLN A 559 -3.47 6.27 9.02
N LEU A 560 -4.26 6.63 10.04
CA LEU A 560 -3.93 6.34 11.44
C LEU A 560 -3.94 4.83 11.72
N ARG A 561 -4.87 4.05 11.14
CA ARG A 561 -4.85 2.58 11.20
C ARG A 561 -3.55 2.04 10.60
N ARG A 562 -3.16 2.52 9.41
CA ARG A 562 -1.90 2.13 8.76
C ARG A 562 -0.67 2.56 9.57
N LEU A 563 -0.71 3.75 10.17
CA LEU A 563 0.35 4.25 11.04
C LEU A 563 0.51 3.34 12.26
N ARG A 564 -0.59 2.92 12.88
CA ARG A 564 -0.59 1.97 14.00
C ARG A 564 0.04 0.64 13.63
N ASP A 565 -0.35 0.09 12.49
CA ASP A 565 0.22 -1.18 12.01
C ASP A 565 1.72 -1.03 11.72
N GLN A 566 2.14 0.09 11.12
CA GLN A 566 3.56 0.37 10.87
C GLN A 566 4.36 0.61 12.16
N VAL A 567 3.76 1.25 13.16
CA VAL A 567 4.36 1.40 14.49
C VAL A 567 4.47 0.05 15.19
N GLU A 568 3.44 -0.81 15.13
CA GLU A 568 3.50 -2.18 15.64
C GLU A 568 4.64 -2.97 14.99
N ILE A 569 4.80 -2.84 13.66
CA ILE A 569 5.90 -3.42 12.89
C ILE A 569 7.27 -2.91 13.39
N ASN A 570 7.44 -1.60 13.49
CA ASN A 570 8.70 -0.99 13.89
C ASN A 570 9.07 -1.41 15.32
N LEU A 571 8.10 -1.39 16.24
CA LEU A 571 8.27 -1.86 17.62
C LEU A 571 8.54 -3.37 17.69
N SER A 572 7.92 -4.17 16.82
CA SER A 572 8.13 -5.62 16.77
C SER A 572 9.59 -5.95 16.44
N GLY A 573 10.20 -5.18 15.54
CA GLY A 573 11.63 -5.27 15.25
C GLY A 573 12.54 -4.94 16.44
N LEU A 574 12.08 -4.15 17.40
CA LEU A 574 12.86 -3.70 18.56
C LEU A 574 12.67 -4.57 19.79
N LEU A 575 11.42 -4.86 20.14
CA LEU A 575 11.02 -5.49 21.41
C LEU A 575 10.46 -6.91 21.23
N GLY A 576 10.38 -7.38 19.99
CA GLY A 576 9.70 -8.61 19.62
C GLY A 576 8.19 -8.41 19.37
N PRO A 577 7.57 -9.23 18.52
CA PRO A 577 6.18 -9.05 18.09
C PRO A 577 5.16 -9.13 19.23
N ALA A 578 5.40 -10.01 20.20
CA ALA A 578 4.48 -10.21 21.32
C ALA A 578 4.41 -8.97 22.23
N VAL A 579 5.54 -8.34 22.52
CA VAL A 579 5.63 -7.14 23.37
C VAL A 579 5.12 -5.91 22.63
N ALA A 580 5.55 -5.72 21.38
CA ALA A 580 5.09 -4.62 20.54
C ALA A 580 3.56 -4.61 20.38
N ARG A 581 2.98 -5.78 20.11
CA ARG A 581 1.53 -5.93 20.00
C ARG A 581 0.79 -5.64 21.31
N ASP A 582 1.33 -6.05 22.45
CA ASP A 582 0.73 -5.75 23.76
C ASP A 582 0.78 -4.25 24.06
N ILE A 583 1.90 -3.58 23.77
CA ILE A 583 2.03 -2.12 23.88
C ILE A 583 0.99 -1.42 23.00
N VAL A 584 0.93 -1.77 21.72
CA VAL A 584 -0.02 -1.18 20.75
C VAL A 584 -1.47 -1.50 21.12
N LYS A 585 -1.79 -2.72 21.57
CA LYS A 585 -3.15 -3.09 22.00
C LYS A 585 -3.59 -2.28 23.22
N ARG A 586 -2.71 -2.07 24.20
CA ARG A 586 -3.03 -1.34 25.44
C ARG A 586 -3.08 0.17 25.26
N HIS A 587 -2.17 0.74 24.47
CA HIS A 587 -1.98 2.19 24.39
C HIS A 587 -2.56 2.80 23.11
N LEU A 588 -2.61 2.04 22.01
CA LEU A 588 -3.22 2.43 20.74
C LEU A 588 -4.43 1.53 20.43
N GLY A 589 -5.32 1.44 21.41
CA GLY A 589 -6.52 0.61 21.35
C GLY A 589 -7.59 1.17 20.40
N PHE A 590 -8.53 0.30 20.06
CA PHE A 590 -9.74 0.68 19.32
C PHE A 590 -10.84 1.16 20.28
N LYS A 591 -11.71 2.06 19.83
CA LYS A 591 -12.92 2.44 20.57
C LYS A 591 -13.86 1.23 20.72
N PRO A 592 -14.59 1.11 21.85
CA PRO A 592 -15.59 0.05 22.03
C PRO A 592 -16.70 0.17 20.98
N LEU A 593 -17.14 -0.97 20.44
CA LEU A 593 -18.19 -1.04 19.43
C LEU A 593 -19.53 -0.60 20.05
N THR A 594 -20.03 0.57 19.68
CA THR A 594 -21.43 0.94 19.86
C THR A 594 -22.29 0.09 18.92
N HIS A 595 -23.47 -0.36 19.36
CA HIS A 595 -24.32 -1.29 18.62
C HIS A 595 -24.64 -0.80 17.19
N GLY A 596 -24.32 -1.62 16.18
CA GLY A 596 -24.61 -1.42 14.76
C GLY A 596 -23.38 -1.11 13.91
N GLY A 597 -23.10 -1.95 12.91
CA GLY A 597 -22.19 -1.64 11.79
C GLY A 597 -20.76 -2.19 11.88
N THR A 598 -20.57 -3.50 11.62
CA THR A 598 -19.24 -4.06 11.33
C THR A 598 -18.86 -3.83 9.88
N GLY A 599 -18.22 -2.71 9.55
CA GLY A 599 -17.56 -2.56 8.25
C GLY A 599 -16.26 -3.37 8.17
N GLN A 600 -15.96 -4.00 7.05
CA GLN A 600 -14.67 -4.57 6.66
C GLN A 600 -13.90 -3.47 5.94
N ASP A 601 -12.60 -3.41 6.17
CA ASP A 601 -11.75 -2.51 5.40
C ASP A 601 -11.45 -3.16 4.04
N ILE A 602 -12.42 -3.06 3.11
CA ILE A 602 -12.34 -3.64 1.76
C ILE A 602 -10.99 -3.30 1.11
N ARG A 603 -10.51 -2.06 1.25
CA ARG A 603 -9.24 -1.60 0.67
C ARG A 603 -8.01 -2.35 1.20
N TYR A 604 -8.02 -2.83 2.43
CA TYR A 604 -6.93 -3.66 2.95
C TYR A 604 -6.95 -5.05 2.31
N VAL A 605 -8.13 -5.66 2.22
CA VAL A 605 -8.32 -6.94 1.51
C VAL A 605 -7.92 -6.81 0.03
N GLU A 606 -8.26 -5.68 -0.61
CA GLU A 606 -7.85 -5.36 -1.98
C GLU A 606 -6.32 -5.29 -2.15
N ARG A 607 -5.60 -4.66 -1.20
CA ARG A 607 -4.13 -4.57 -1.23
C ARG A 607 -3.48 -5.93 -0.99
N ALA A 608 -3.98 -6.67 -0.01
CA ALA A 608 -3.51 -8.01 0.30
C ALA A 608 -3.70 -8.98 -0.88
N LEU A 609 -4.81 -8.87 -1.63
CA LEU A 609 -5.04 -9.61 -2.87
C LEU A 609 -4.16 -9.11 -4.02
N GLY A 610 -3.93 -7.79 -4.12
CA GLY A 610 -3.02 -7.17 -5.08
C GLY A 610 -1.57 -7.66 -4.94
N ASP A 611 -1.10 -7.93 -3.71
CA ASP A 611 0.24 -8.47 -3.48
C ASP A 611 0.40 -9.94 -3.96
N TYR A 612 -0.72 -10.66 -4.18
CA TYR A 612 -0.77 -12.02 -4.76
C TYR A 612 -0.93 -12.03 -6.29
N GLN A 613 -0.57 -10.94 -6.97
CA GLN A 613 -0.60 -10.72 -8.43
C GLN A 613 -0.09 -11.89 -9.32
N ASN A 614 0.84 -12.71 -8.82
CA ASN A 614 1.53 -13.74 -9.61
C ASN A 614 1.23 -15.19 -9.21
N GLN A 615 0.29 -15.42 -8.28
CA GLN A 615 -0.04 -16.78 -7.80
C GLN A 615 -1.52 -17.15 -7.91
N LEU A 616 -2.38 -16.20 -8.29
CA LEU A 616 -3.80 -16.47 -8.52
C LEU A 616 -3.98 -17.01 -9.95
N THR A 617 -4.09 -18.34 -10.07
CA THR A 617 -4.42 -19.03 -11.34
C THR A 617 -5.87 -19.49 -11.36
N GLY A 618 -6.51 -19.49 -12.54
CA GLY A 618 -7.90 -19.90 -12.72
C GLY A 618 -8.90 -18.83 -12.26
N LEU A 619 -10.02 -19.25 -11.66
CA LEU A 619 -11.16 -18.40 -11.31
C LEU A 619 -10.81 -17.17 -10.44
N ALA A 620 -9.82 -17.30 -9.55
CA ALA A 620 -9.40 -16.22 -8.67
C ALA A 620 -8.69 -15.07 -9.41
N GLY A 621 -8.00 -15.37 -10.52
CA GLY A 621 -7.41 -14.37 -11.39
C GLY A 621 -8.48 -13.65 -12.24
N GLU A 622 -9.49 -14.38 -12.72
CA GLU A 622 -10.63 -13.78 -13.43
C GLU A 622 -11.45 -12.87 -12.53
N LEU A 623 -11.69 -13.27 -11.27
CA LEU A 623 -12.40 -12.43 -10.29
C LEU A 623 -11.64 -11.13 -10.00
N ASP A 624 -10.31 -11.16 -9.91
CA ASP A 624 -9.51 -9.93 -9.73
C ASP A 624 -9.58 -9.01 -10.96
N ASN A 625 -9.53 -9.58 -12.17
CA ASN A 625 -9.71 -8.80 -13.40
C ASN A 625 -11.09 -8.16 -13.49
N LEU A 626 -12.15 -8.92 -13.19
CA LEU A 626 -13.53 -8.44 -13.22
C LEU A 626 -13.76 -7.35 -12.16
N ARG A 627 -13.16 -7.49 -10.98
CA ARG A 627 -13.14 -6.45 -9.94
C ARG A 627 -12.43 -5.17 -10.39
N ARG A 628 -11.24 -5.27 -11.01
CA ARG A 628 -10.52 -4.09 -11.54
C ARG A 628 -11.31 -3.39 -12.63
N HIS A 629 -11.94 -4.18 -13.50
CA HIS A 629 -12.81 -3.66 -14.54
C HIS A 629 -13.92 -2.81 -13.94
N TYR A 630 -14.67 -3.32 -12.95
CA TYR A 630 -15.71 -2.53 -12.27
C TYR A 630 -15.18 -1.27 -11.58
N ARG A 631 -14.01 -1.34 -10.93
CA ARG A 631 -13.42 -0.17 -10.29
C ARG A 631 -13.03 0.92 -11.30
N GLN A 632 -12.40 0.53 -12.40
CA GLN A 632 -12.10 1.47 -13.49
C GLN A 632 -13.37 2.05 -14.09
N THR A 633 -14.41 1.24 -14.26
CA THR A 633 -15.72 1.73 -14.71
C THR A 633 -16.25 2.81 -13.76
N LEU A 634 -16.26 2.57 -12.44
CA LEU A 634 -16.72 3.55 -11.46
C LEU A 634 -15.85 4.81 -11.37
N GLN A 635 -14.53 4.67 -11.48
CA GLN A 635 -13.60 5.82 -11.47
C GLN A 635 -13.72 6.69 -12.72
N ASN A 636 -14.03 6.08 -13.87
CA ASN A 636 -14.15 6.75 -15.17
C ASN A 636 -15.59 7.10 -15.53
N LEU A 637 -16.56 6.87 -14.65
CA LEU A 637 -17.94 7.32 -14.87
C LEU A 637 -17.94 8.84 -15.09
N PRO A 638 -18.61 9.35 -16.14
CA PRO A 638 -18.67 10.78 -16.44
C PRO A 638 -19.62 11.54 -15.49
N ILE A 639 -20.10 10.89 -14.43
CA ILE A 639 -21.01 11.46 -13.43
C ILE A 639 -20.24 11.56 -12.11
N PRO A 640 -20.17 12.74 -11.48
CA PRO A 640 -19.60 12.90 -10.14
C PRO A 640 -20.24 11.95 -9.13
N ALA A 641 -19.43 11.06 -8.54
CA ALA A 641 -19.90 10.04 -7.62
C ALA A 641 -18.93 9.86 -6.46
N CYS A 642 -19.48 9.75 -5.26
CA CYS A 642 -18.75 9.31 -4.08
C CYS A 642 -19.53 8.23 -3.34
N SER A 643 -18.80 7.33 -2.68
CA SER A 643 -19.40 6.34 -1.78
C SER A 643 -18.95 6.61 -0.36
N VAL A 644 -19.86 6.48 0.60
CA VAL A 644 -19.64 6.84 2.00
C VAL A 644 -20.05 5.66 2.86
N GLY A 645 -19.24 5.34 3.88
CA GLY A 645 -19.59 4.34 4.88
C GLY A 645 -20.69 4.83 5.83
N GLU A 646 -21.26 3.93 6.62
CA GLU A 646 -22.26 4.24 7.65
C GLU A 646 -21.74 5.26 8.70
N ASP A 647 -20.41 5.30 8.89
CA ASP A 647 -19.69 6.21 9.78
C ASP A 647 -19.36 7.59 9.17
N GLY A 648 -19.79 7.84 7.93
CA GLY A 648 -19.52 9.09 7.21
C GLY A 648 -18.10 9.17 6.61
N GLU A 649 -17.31 8.08 6.63
CA GLU A 649 -15.98 8.01 6.01
C GLU A 649 -16.10 7.83 4.49
N ILE A 650 -15.39 8.67 3.72
CA ILE A 650 -15.38 8.66 2.25
C ILE A 650 -14.60 7.44 1.74
N LEU A 651 -15.29 6.51 1.08
CA LEU A 651 -14.75 5.25 0.56
C LEU A 651 -14.30 5.35 -0.90
N MET A 652 -14.98 6.16 -1.71
CA MET A 652 -14.69 6.37 -3.13
C MET A 652 -14.91 7.82 -3.49
N TRP A 653 -14.04 8.34 -4.35
CA TRP A 653 -14.10 9.66 -4.95
C TRP A 653 -13.64 9.47 -6.40
N ASN A 654 -14.55 9.62 -7.38
CA ASN A 654 -14.22 9.37 -8.80
C ASN A 654 -13.66 10.61 -9.51
N HIS A 655 -13.13 10.45 -10.73
CA HIS A 655 -12.50 11.55 -11.45
C HIS A 655 -13.47 12.69 -11.79
N ALA A 656 -14.75 12.37 -12.03
CA ALA A 656 -15.76 13.39 -12.28
C ALA A 656 -15.99 14.29 -11.06
N ILE A 657 -16.10 13.73 -9.84
CA ILE A 657 -16.25 14.55 -8.62
C ILE A 657 -14.96 15.30 -8.25
N GLU A 658 -13.78 14.78 -8.59
CA GLU A 658 -12.53 15.54 -8.48
C GLU A 658 -12.55 16.79 -9.35
N SER A 659 -13.00 16.66 -10.61
CA SER A 659 -13.09 17.80 -11.53
C SER A 659 -14.12 18.85 -11.08
N LEU A 660 -15.26 18.41 -10.53
CA LEU A 660 -16.31 19.29 -10.02
C LEU A 660 -15.86 20.03 -8.75
N THR A 661 -15.26 19.32 -7.80
CA THR A 661 -14.93 19.87 -6.48
C THR A 661 -13.56 20.54 -6.44
N GLY A 662 -12.66 20.20 -7.35
CA GLY A 662 -11.24 20.58 -7.32
C GLY A 662 -10.43 19.87 -6.25
N ILE A 663 -10.99 18.85 -5.58
CA ILE A 663 -10.36 18.11 -4.48
C ILE A 663 -9.95 16.73 -5.00
N SER A 664 -8.68 16.37 -4.84
CA SER A 664 -8.17 15.08 -5.32
C SER A 664 -8.60 13.94 -4.39
N ALA A 665 -8.84 12.74 -4.95
CA ALA A 665 -9.22 11.56 -4.17
C ALA A 665 -8.17 11.22 -3.09
N ASP A 666 -6.89 11.43 -3.36
CA ASP A 666 -5.80 11.14 -2.41
C ASP A 666 -5.84 12.01 -1.14
N GLU A 667 -6.51 13.16 -1.19
CA GLU A 667 -6.68 14.05 -0.05
C GLU A 667 -7.86 13.63 0.85
N VAL A 668 -9.01 13.34 0.24
CA VAL A 668 -10.29 13.16 0.96
C VAL A 668 -10.67 11.72 1.25
N VAL A 669 -10.17 10.76 0.49
CA VAL A 669 -10.53 9.37 0.68
C VAL A 669 -9.97 8.84 2.00
N GLY A 670 -10.85 8.25 2.82
CA GLY A 670 -10.55 7.85 4.20
C GLY A 670 -10.67 8.99 5.23
N ALA A 671 -11.11 10.19 4.82
CA ALA A 671 -11.56 11.25 5.71
C ALA A 671 -13.09 11.17 5.91
N LYS A 672 -13.62 11.86 6.93
CA LYS A 672 -15.07 12.01 7.12
C LYS A 672 -15.61 13.14 6.22
N LEU A 673 -16.87 13.04 5.78
CA LEU A 673 -17.55 14.10 5.00
C LEU A 673 -17.44 15.49 5.66
N MET A 674 -17.44 15.53 7.00
CA MET A 674 -17.29 16.76 7.79
C MET A 674 -15.94 17.47 7.63
N ALA A 675 -14.91 16.78 7.12
CA ALA A 675 -13.60 17.37 6.90
C ALA A 675 -13.48 18.10 5.54
N LEU A 676 -14.53 18.06 4.72
CA LEU A 676 -14.56 18.77 3.43
C LEU A 676 -14.67 20.30 3.63
N PRO A 677 -14.28 21.11 2.63
CA PRO A 677 -14.52 22.56 2.65
C PRO A 677 -16.00 22.88 2.85
N GLU A 678 -16.30 24.02 3.49
CA GLU A 678 -17.62 24.39 4.02
C GLU A 678 -18.77 24.20 3.01
N HIS A 679 -18.59 24.63 1.75
CA HIS A 679 -19.56 24.48 0.67
C HIS A 679 -19.90 23.02 0.33
N TRP A 680 -18.93 22.11 0.44
CA TRP A 680 -19.10 20.68 0.13
C TRP A 680 -19.52 19.86 1.34
N HIS A 681 -19.00 20.21 2.53
CA HIS A 681 -19.42 19.58 3.78
C HIS A 681 -20.92 19.77 4.02
N THR A 682 -21.39 21.02 3.97
CA THR A 682 -22.81 21.35 4.18
C THR A 682 -23.71 20.62 3.18
N LEU A 683 -23.33 20.59 1.91
CA LEU A 683 -24.12 19.94 0.87
C LEU A 683 -24.14 18.40 1.00
N LEU A 684 -22.98 17.76 1.14
CA LEU A 684 -22.87 16.29 1.09
C LEU A 684 -23.15 15.62 2.43
N ASP A 685 -22.73 16.19 3.57
CA ASP A 685 -23.00 15.59 4.89
C ASP A 685 -24.48 15.75 5.27
N ASP A 686 -25.08 16.93 5.04
CA ASP A 686 -26.51 17.13 5.32
C ASP A 686 -27.37 16.23 4.42
N PHE A 687 -27.01 16.07 3.14
CA PHE A 687 -27.73 15.19 2.24
C PHE A 687 -27.55 13.70 2.59
N ASN A 688 -26.36 13.30 3.04
CA ASN A 688 -26.12 11.93 3.48
C ASN A 688 -26.96 11.58 4.71
N ARG A 689 -27.03 12.48 5.70
CA ARG A 689 -27.76 12.30 6.96
C ARG A 689 -29.28 12.48 6.84
N GLY A 690 -29.76 13.29 5.91
CA GLY A 690 -31.19 13.53 5.70
C GLY A 690 -31.93 12.29 5.17
N ASP A 691 -33.26 12.24 5.29
CA ASP A 691 -34.07 11.12 4.76
C ASP A 691 -34.29 11.19 3.24
N ASP A 692 -34.00 12.34 2.62
CA ASP A 692 -34.21 12.57 1.19
C ASP A 692 -33.28 11.67 0.35
N LEU A 693 -33.87 10.92 -0.60
CA LEU A 693 -33.12 10.15 -1.61
C LEU A 693 -32.70 11.01 -2.80
N HIS A 694 -33.41 12.12 -3.04
CA HIS A 694 -33.23 12.98 -4.20
C HIS A 694 -33.39 14.43 -3.78
N ARG A 695 -32.45 15.30 -4.16
CA ARG A 695 -32.55 16.75 -3.98
C ARG A 695 -32.32 17.43 -5.32
N TYR A 696 -33.39 17.98 -5.89
CA TYR A 696 -33.38 18.59 -7.21
C TYR A 696 -33.12 20.10 -7.13
N LYS A 697 -32.47 20.63 -8.17
CA LYS A 697 -32.31 22.09 -8.40
C LYS A 697 -31.68 22.81 -7.22
N HIS A 698 -30.71 22.19 -6.56
CA HIS A 698 -30.00 22.86 -5.48
C HIS A 698 -29.01 23.86 -6.07
N ARG A 699 -29.21 25.14 -5.77
CA ARG A 699 -28.34 26.22 -6.26
C ARG A 699 -27.13 26.35 -5.34
N LEU A 700 -25.93 26.27 -5.92
CA LEU A 700 -24.66 26.54 -5.25
C LEU A 700 -23.89 27.59 -6.04
N ASP A 701 -23.53 28.72 -5.41
CA ASP A 701 -22.72 29.74 -6.08
C ASP A 701 -21.23 29.36 -5.94
N LEU A 702 -20.64 28.87 -7.03
CA LEU A 702 -19.22 28.52 -7.11
C LEU A 702 -18.48 29.61 -7.89
N ARG A 703 -17.50 30.26 -7.25
CA ARG A 703 -16.65 31.30 -7.88
C ARG A 703 -17.45 32.44 -8.55
N GLY A 704 -18.60 32.82 -7.97
CA GLY A 704 -19.46 33.89 -8.48
C GLY A 704 -20.38 33.49 -9.64
N LYS A 705 -20.42 32.21 -10.03
CA LYS A 705 -21.36 31.67 -11.02
C LYS A 705 -22.35 30.70 -10.36
N PRO A 706 -23.66 30.84 -10.62
CA PRO A 706 -24.66 29.92 -10.08
C PRO A 706 -24.53 28.56 -10.76
N HIS A 707 -24.38 27.50 -9.97
CA HIS A 707 -24.45 26.11 -10.43
C HIS A 707 -25.72 25.45 -9.89
N TRP A 708 -26.39 24.66 -10.74
CA TRP A 708 -27.60 23.93 -10.38
C TRP A 708 -27.29 22.45 -10.28
N LEU A 709 -27.26 21.93 -9.06
CA LEU A 709 -26.89 20.55 -8.77
C LEU A 709 -28.13 19.72 -8.42
N ASN A 710 -28.21 18.53 -9.01
CA ASN A 710 -29.10 17.46 -8.57
C ASN A 710 -28.29 16.43 -7.78
N LEU A 711 -28.79 16.07 -6.61
CA LEU A 711 -28.17 15.06 -5.75
C LEU A 711 -29.06 13.82 -5.69
N HIS A 712 -28.44 12.66 -5.88
CA HIS A 712 -29.11 11.36 -5.76
C HIS A 712 -28.37 10.52 -4.74
N LYS A 713 -29.11 9.91 -3.81
CA LYS A 713 -28.59 9.00 -2.80
C LYS A 713 -29.20 7.63 -2.97
N ALA A 714 -28.35 6.60 -2.97
CA ALA A 714 -28.77 5.21 -2.89
C ALA A 714 -28.14 4.56 -1.65
N ALA A 715 -28.95 3.91 -0.81
CA ALA A 715 -28.45 3.15 0.33
C ALA A 715 -27.93 1.79 -0.14
N LEU A 716 -26.72 1.43 0.29
CA LEU A 716 -26.13 0.11 0.13
C LEU A 716 -26.48 -0.74 1.36
N SER A 717 -27.71 -1.25 1.42
CA SER A 717 -28.19 -2.05 2.56
C SER A 717 -28.84 -3.35 2.10
N GLY A 718 -28.42 -4.49 2.65
CA GLY A 718 -29.03 -5.80 2.34
C GLY A 718 -28.35 -6.99 3.04
N PRO A 719 -28.94 -8.20 2.97
CA PRO A 719 -28.40 -9.42 3.58
C PRO A 719 -27.02 -9.82 3.02
N ASP A 720 -26.70 -9.43 1.79
CA ASP A 720 -25.39 -9.64 1.14
C ASP A 720 -24.38 -8.49 1.37
N HIS A 721 -24.80 -7.38 1.98
CA HIS A 721 -23.95 -6.23 2.32
C HIS A 721 -24.17 -5.79 3.78
N PRO A 722 -23.59 -6.52 4.76
CA PRO A 722 -23.79 -6.29 6.20
C PRO A 722 -23.18 -4.99 6.74
N GLU A 723 -22.50 -4.20 5.90
CA GLU A 723 -21.65 -3.07 6.30
C GLU A 723 -22.33 -1.71 6.13
N GLY A 724 -23.50 -1.69 5.49
CA GLY A 724 -24.22 -0.46 5.20
C GLY A 724 -23.42 0.51 4.33
N GLY A 725 -24.03 1.66 4.04
CA GLY A 725 -23.37 2.77 3.35
C GLY A 725 -24.30 3.46 2.36
N SER A 726 -23.78 4.48 1.70
CA SER A 726 -24.51 5.24 0.69
C SER A 726 -23.62 5.55 -0.51
N ILE A 727 -24.24 5.62 -1.69
CA ILE A 727 -23.64 6.21 -2.89
C ILE A 727 -24.36 7.52 -3.13
N ILE A 728 -23.58 8.59 -3.31
CA ILE A 728 -24.08 9.92 -3.64
C ILE A 728 -23.59 10.25 -5.05
N LEU A 729 -24.53 10.55 -5.93
CA LEU A 729 -24.29 11.06 -7.28
C LEU A 729 -24.66 12.54 -7.31
N VAL A 730 -23.82 13.35 -7.95
CA VAL A 730 -24.04 14.78 -8.14
C VAL A 730 -24.06 15.05 -9.63
N GLU A 731 -25.19 15.54 -10.14
CA GLU A 731 -25.37 15.89 -11.55
C GLU A 731 -25.44 17.41 -11.68
N ASP A 732 -24.58 17.97 -12.52
CA ASP A 732 -24.58 19.40 -12.83
C ASP A 732 -25.49 19.66 -14.03
N GLN A 733 -26.59 20.40 -13.79
CA GLN A 733 -27.61 20.73 -14.79
C GLN A 733 -27.54 22.19 -15.24
N THR A 734 -26.40 22.85 -15.03
CA THR A 734 -26.27 24.30 -15.28
C THR A 734 -26.39 24.62 -16.78
N GLU A 735 -25.69 23.88 -17.66
CA GLU A 735 -25.68 24.13 -19.11
C GLU A 735 -27.02 23.83 -19.78
N THR A 736 -27.61 22.67 -19.48
CA THR A 736 -28.92 22.25 -20.02
C THR A 736 -29.98 23.30 -19.74
N ARG A 737 -29.98 23.85 -18.52
CA ARG A 737 -30.98 24.83 -18.11
C ARG A 737 -30.82 26.18 -18.80
N LEU A 738 -29.58 26.63 -19.01
CA LEU A 738 -29.31 27.85 -19.78
C LEU A 738 -29.79 27.70 -21.22
N LEU A 739 -29.57 26.53 -21.84
CA LEU A 739 -30.04 26.24 -23.19
C LEU A 739 -31.56 26.13 -23.30
N GLU A 740 -32.23 25.54 -22.31
CA GLU A 740 -33.71 25.47 -22.27
C GLU A 740 -34.35 26.86 -22.23
N ASP A 741 -33.80 27.75 -21.39
CA ASP A 741 -34.29 29.13 -21.28
C ASP A 741 -34.07 29.91 -22.60
N GLU A 742 -32.93 29.70 -23.28
CA GLU A 742 -32.63 30.30 -24.59
C GLU A 742 -33.56 29.78 -25.70
N LEU A 743 -33.81 28.46 -25.76
CA LEU A 743 -34.70 27.83 -26.72
C LEU A 743 -36.14 28.32 -26.59
N MET A 744 -36.66 28.41 -25.36
CA MET A 744 -38.01 28.90 -25.10
C MET A 744 -38.22 30.34 -25.55
N HIS A 745 -37.19 31.18 -25.45
CA HIS A 745 -37.23 32.56 -25.97
C HIS A 745 -37.22 32.59 -27.50
N SER A 746 -36.35 31.79 -28.14
CA SER A 746 -36.25 31.69 -29.60
C SER A 746 -37.54 31.17 -30.26
N GLU A 747 -38.17 30.13 -29.70
CA GLU A 747 -39.40 29.54 -30.25
C GLU A 747 -40.57 30.53 -30.29
N ARG A 748 -40.69 31.37 -29.25
CA ARG A 748 -41.72 32.43 -29.20
C ARG A 748 -41.55 33.44 -30.31
N LEU A 749 -40.33 33.91 -30.56
CA LEU A 749 -40.03 34.88 -31.62
C LEU A 749 -40.27 34.29 -33.02
N ALA A 750 -39.87 33.04 -33.25
CA ALA A 750 -40.07 32.35 -34.53
C ALA A 750 -41.56 32.10 -34.86
N SER A 751 -42.40 31.90 -33.84
CA SER A 751 -43.86 31.75 -34.00
C SER A 751 -44.51 33.07 -34.46
N VAL A 752 -44.15 34.19 -33.82
CA VAL A 752 -44.62 35.52 -34.20
C VAL A 752 -44.17 35.91 -35.61
N GLY A 753 -42.93 35.57 -35.99
CA GLY A 753 -42.40 35.82 -37.33
C GLY A 753 -43.14 35.08 -38.45
N ARG A 754 -43.56 33.82 -38.21
CA ARG A 754 -44.34 33.03 -39.18
C ARG A 754 -45.74 33.59 -39.41
N LEU A 755 -46.43 33.98 -38.34
CA LEU A 755 -47.76 34.60 -38.44
C LEU A 755 -47.71 35.94 -39.18
N ALA A 756 -46.73 36.78 -38.86
CA ALA A 756 -46.55 38.08 -39.51
C ALA A 756 -46.30 37.99 -41.03
N ALA A 757 -45.49 37.03 -41.49
CA ALA A 757 -45.24 36.82 -42.92
C ALA A 757 -46.48 36.33 -43.68
N GLY A 758 -47.28 35.44 -43.09
CA GLY A 758 -48.55 34.97 -43.66
C GLY A 758 -49.58 36.10 -43.79
N VAL A 759 -49.78 36.86 -42.71
CA VAL A 759 -50.71 38.00 -42.68
C VAL A 759 -50.30 39.09 -43.68
N ALA A 760 -48.99 39.35 -43.83
CA ALA A 760 -48.49 40.32 -44.81
C ALA A 760 -48.83 39.94 -46.26
N HIS A 761 -48.75 38.65 -46.60
CA HIS A 761 -49.03 38.17 -47.96
C HIS A 761 -50.54 38.13 -48.25
N GLU A 762 -51.36 37.66 -47.31
CA GLU A 762 -52.81 37.54 -47.49
C GLU A 762 -53.54 38.88 -47.49
N ILE A 763 -53.07 39.88 -46.75
CA ILE A 763 -53.64 41.23 -46.74
C ILE A 763 -53.05 42.09 -47.87
N GLY A 764 -51.77 41.90 -48.23
CA GLY A 764 -51.11 42.68 -49.28
C GLY A 764 -51.76 42.55 -50.67
N ASN A 765 -52.23 41.36 -51.01
CA ASN A 765 -52.87 41.06 -52.30
C ASN A 765 -54.19 41.85 -52.52
N PRO A 766 -55.20 41.79 -51.61
CA PRO A 766 -56.43 42.56 -51.78
C PRO A 766 -56.19 44.07 -51.71
N VAL A 767 -55.25 44.55 -50.88
CA VAL A 767 -54.86 45.98 -50.80
C VAL A 767 -54.33 46.48 -52.14
N THR A 768 -53.49 45.69 -52.81
CA THR A 768 -52.97 46.00 -54.15
C THR A 768 -54.10 46.05 -55.19
N GLY A 769 -55.07 45.13 -55.09
CA GLY A 769 -56.27 45.12 -55.93
C GLY A 769 -57.15 46.36 -55.74
N ILE A 770 -57.42 46.75 -54.49
CA ILE A 770 -58.19 47.95 -54.15
C ILE A 770 -57.49 49.21 -54.66
N SER A 771 -56.16 49.29 -54.52
CA SER A 771 -55.37 50.42 -55.02
C SER A 771 -55.45 50.56 -56.54
N SER A 772 -55.44 49.42 -57.25
CA SER A 772 -55.55 49.36 -58.72
C SER A 772 -56.95 49.77 -59.20
N LEU A 773 -58.01 49.30 -58.53
CA LEU A 773 -59.39 49.70 -58.82
C LEU A 773 -59.60 51.20 -58.58
N ALA A 774 -59.08 51.75 -57.49
CA ALA A 774 -59.11 53.18 -57.22
C ALA A 774 -58.33 53.99 -58.28
N GLN A 775 -57.22 53.43 -58.80
CA GLN A 775 -56.47 54.06 -59.88
C GLN A 775 -57.24 54.07 -61.20
N ASN A 776 -57.95 52.99 -61.54
CA ASN A 776 -58.83 52.93 -62.71
C ASN A 776 -60.00 53.91 -62.58
N LEU A 777 -60.61 54.00 -61.41
CA LEU A 777 -61.66 54.99 -61.12
C LEU A 777 -61.20 56.42 -61.41
N LYS A 778 -59.93 56.76 -61.11
CA LYS A 778 -59.36 58.08 -61.45
C LYS A 778 -59.10 58.30 -62.94
N LEU A 779 -59.02 57.25 -63.74
CA LEU A 779 -58.77 57.34 -65.19
C LEU A 779 -60.06 57.37 -66.01
N GLU A 780 -61.17 56.84 -65.47
CA GLU A 780 -62.44 56.66 -66.20
C GLU A 780 -63.50 57.75 -65.89
N THR A 781 -63.25 58.65 -64.94
CA THR A 781 -64.19 59.72 -64.56
C THR A 781 -63.50 61.07 -64.35
N ASP A 782 -64.23 62.14 -64.68
CA ASP A 782 -63.82 63.53 -64.40
C ASP A 782 -64.65 64.16 -63.27
N ASP A 783 -65.52 63.38 -62.60
CA ASP A 783 -66.32 63.87 -61.47
C ASP A 783 -65.42 64.17 -60.25
N PRO A 784 -65.37 65.43 -59.75
CA PRO A 784 -64.50 65.83 -58.64
C PRO A 784 -64.73 65.01 -57.37
N SER A 785 -65.98 64.60 -57.09
CA SER A 785 -66.34 63.87 -55.87
C SER A 785 -65.82 62.43 -55.89
N ILE A 786 -65.82 61.79 -57.07
CA ILE A 786 -65.33 60.43 -57.26
C ILE A 786 -63.80 60.43 -57.26
N LEU A 787 -63.17 61.45 -57.85
CA LEU A 787 -61.71 61.60 -57.81
C LEU A 787 -61.18 61.78 -56.38
N GLU A 788 -61.85 62.60 -55.57
CA GLU A 788 -61.50 62.77 -54.14
C GLU A 788 -61.66 61.46 -53.36
N THR A 789 -62.75 60.73 -53.62
CA THR A 789 -62.99 59.41 -53.00
C THR A 789 -61.91 58.40 -53.41
N ALA A 790 -61.52 58.37 -54.68
CA ALA A 790 -60.48 57.47 -55.16
C ALA A 790 -59.09 57.82 -54.57
N ASP A 791 -58.79 59.10 -54.38
CA ASP A 791 -57.56 59.52 -53.68
C ASP A 791 -57.55 59.09 -52.21
N GLN A 792 -58.68 59.19 -51.52
CA GLN A 792 -58.80 58.69 -50.15
C GLN A 792 -58.57 57.16 -50.10
N ILE A 793 -59.13 56.39 -51.04
CA ILE A 793 -58.91 54.94 -51.12
C ILE A 793 -57.44 54.60 -51.39
N GLN A 794 -56.78 55.31 -52.31
CA GLN A 794 -55.34 55.14 -52.57
C GLN A 794 -54.49 55.47 -51.33
N GLN A 795 -54.85 56.52 -50.59
CA GLN A 795 -54.13 56.90 -49.38
C GLN A 795 -54.28 55.84 -48.28
N GLN A 796 -55.47 55.24 -48.11
CA GLN A 796 -55.69 54.15 -47.16
C GLN A 796 -54.96 52.86 -47.56
N THR A 797 -54.93 52.51 -48.85
CA THR A 797 -54.19 51.32 -49.31
C THR A 797 -52.68 51.49 -49.11
N ARG A 798 -52.10 52.67 -49.41
CA ARG A 798 -50.69 52.97 -49.10
C ARG A 798 -50.39 52.86 -47.60
N ARG A 799 -51.30 53.31 -46.74
CA ARG A 799 -51.15 53.20 -45.29
C ARG A 799 -51.12 51.74 -44.83
N ILE A 800 -52.01 50.90 -45.35
CA ILE A 800 -52.03 49.47 -45.01
C ILE A 800 -50.73 48.80 -45.47
N SER A 801 -50.26 49.09 -46.69
CA SER A 801 -48.98 48.55 -47.18
C SER A 801 -47.79 48.93 -46.31
N ALA A 802 -47.71 50.17 -45.82
CA ALA A 802 -46.64 50.61 -44.92
C ALA A 802 -46.64 49.84 -43.59
N ILE A 803 -47.81 49.60 -43.00
CA ILE A 803 -47.95 48.82 -41.76
C ILE A 803 -47.53 47.36 -41.98
N LEU A 804 -47.98 46.73 -43.07
CA LEU A 804 -47.59 45.35 -43.41
C LEU A 804 -46.07 45.22 -43.63
N GLN A 805 -45.45 46.24 -44.22
CA GLN A 805 -44.00 46.25 -44.46
C GLN A 805 -43.19 46.42 -43.17
N SER A 806 -43.66 47.23 -42.21
CA SER A 806 -43.08 47.30 -40.87
C SER A 806 -43.23 45.98 -40.09
N LEU A 807 -44.39 45.31 -40.20
CA LEU A 807 -44.65 44.00 -39.60
C LEU A 807 -43.71 42.92 -40.17
N MET A 808 -43.50 42.91 -41.49
CA MET A 808 -42.58 42.00 -42.18
C MET A 808 -41.11 42.22 -41.78
N ASN A 809 -40.69 43.47 -41.62
CA ASN A 809 -39.33 43.79 -41.18
C ASN A 809 -39.07 43.33 -39.74
N PHE A 810 -40.05 43.49 -38.85
CA PHE A 810 -40.00 42.94 -37.49
C PHE A 810 -39.86 41.41 -37.49
N ALA A 811 -40.67 40.72 -38.30
CA ALA A 811 -40.67 39.26 -38.42
C ALA A 811 -39.36 38.67 -39.00
N ARG A 812 -38.71 39.36 -39.94
CA ARG A 812 -37.44 38.91 -40.54
C ARG A 812 -36.24 39.05 -39.61
N THR A 813 -36.30 39.98 -38.65
CA THR A 813 -35.16 40.26 -37.74
C THR A 813 -34.83 39.05 -36.86
N GLY A 814 -35.84 38.27 -36.44
CA GLY A 814 -35.65 37.03 -35.69
C GLY A 814 -35.15 35.82 -36.50
N ASN A 815 -35.24 35.84 -37.85
CA ASN A 815 -34.82 34.72 -38.71
C ASN A 815 -33.36 34.81 -39.18
N HIS A 816 -32.62 35.86 -38.83
CA HIS A 816 -31.22 36.04 -39.22
C HIS A 816 -30.20 35.53 -38.16
N ALA A 817 -30.65 34.76 -37.17
CA ALA A 817 -29.85 34.25 -36.04
C ALA A 817 -28.70 33.28 -36.41
N HIS A 818 -28.37 33.06 -37.69
CA HIS A 818 -27.37 32.06 -38.11
C HIS A 818 -26.17 32.61 -38.88
N ALA A 819 -25.93 33.93 -38.91
CA ALA A 819 -24.71 34.47 -39.52
C ALA A 819 -24.19 35.79 -38.93
N ASN A 820 -24.51 36.13 -37.68
CA ASN A 820 -23.99 37.36 -37.08
C ASN A 820 -22.57 37.13 -36.54
N ARG A 821 -21.58 37.64 -37.28
CA ARG A 821 -20.22 37.85 -36.76
C ARG A 821 -20.27 39.05 -35.84
N TYR A 822 -20.30 38.82 -34.54
CA TYR A 822 -20.07 39.89 -33.57
C TYR A 822 -18.62 40.36 -33.71
N GLU A 823 -18.43 41.57 -34.22
CA GLU A 823 -17.12 42.19 -34.40
C GLU A 823 -17.00 43.39 -33.43
N PRO A 824 -15.78 43.88 -33.13
CA PRO A 824 -15.61 45.10 -32.36
C PRO A 824 -16.17 46.31 -33.12
N VAL A 825 -17.27 46.88 -32.63
CA VAL A 825 -17.97 48.01 -33.23
C VAL A 825 -17.78 49.26 -32.39
N SER A 826 -17.41 50.38 -33.02
CA SER A 826 -17.32 51.69 -32.35
C SER A 826 -18.70 52.33 -32.23
N ILE A 827 -19.14 52.58 -30.99
CA ILE A 827 -20.42 53.26 -30.72
C ILE A 827 -20.44 54.66 -31.31
N HIS A 828 -19.31 55.40 -31.23
CA HIS A 828 -19.20 56.74 -31.78
C HIS A 828 -19.58 56.77 -33.27
N ARG A 829 -19.06 55.81 -34.05
CA ARG A 829 -19.32 55.68 -35.49
C ARG A 829 -20.77 55.33 -35.79
N CYS A 830 -21.36 54.38 -35.04
CA CYS A 830 -22.77 54.02 -35.23
C CYS A 830 -23.72 55.20 -34.99
N VAL A 831 -23.45 55.99 -33.94
CA VAL A 831 -24.26 57.18 -33.60
C VAL A 831 -24.08 58.25 -34.69
N GLU A 832 -22.85 58.48 -35.14
CA GLU A 832 -22.56 59.46 -36.19
C GLU A 832 -23.22 59.09 -37.52
N GLU A 833 -23.16 57.82 -37.93
CA GLU A 833 -23.86 57.33 -39.12
C GLU A 833 -25.38 57.47 -38.99
N SER A 834 -25.94 57.19 -37.82
CA SER A 834 -27.37 57.35 -37.56
C SER A 834 -27.82 58.83 -37.64
N ILE A 835 -27.00 59.75 -37.11
CA ILE A 835 -27.23 61.21 -37.23
C ILE A 835 -27.17 61.63 -38.70
N ASN A 836 -26.18 61.15 -39.46
CA ASN A 836 -26.04 61.45 -40.88
C ASN A 836 -27.27 60.98 -41.68
N LEU A 837 -27.76 59.77 -41.45
CA LEU A 837 -28.96 59.24 -42.10
C LEU A 837 -30.22 60.08 -41.80
N LEU A 838 -30.37 60.55 -40.55
CA LEU A 838 -31.52 61.36 -40.16
C LEU A 838 -31.45 62.80 -40.68
N SER A 839 -30.26 63.40 -40.72
CA SER A 839 -30.05 64.77 -41.21
C SER A 839 -30.40 64.93 -42.70
N LEU A 840 -30.26 63.87 -43.51
CA LEU A 840 -30.69 63.85 -44.93
C LEU A 840 -32.21 63.96 -45.11
N SER A 841 -32.99 63.63 -44.07
CA SER A 841 -34.46 63.67 -44.08
C SER A 841 -35.05 64.96 -43.45
N ASP A 842 -34.22 65.85 -42.92
CA ASP A 842 -34.59 66.95 -42.03
C ASP A 842 -34.99 68.25 -42.77
N LYS A 843 -35.99 68.18 -43.66
CA LYS A 843 -36.40 69.34 -44.48
C LYS A 843 -37.19 70.43 -43.74
N GLY A 844 -37.13 70.55 -42.40
CA GLY A 844 -37.85 71.66 -41.74
C GLY A 844 -37.82 71.87 -40.22
N MET A 845 -37.17 71.05 -39.38
CA MET A 845 -37.28 71.19 -37.90
C MET A 845 -36.05 71.77 -37.19
N GLY A 846 -34.87 71.82 -37.84
CA GLY A 846 -33.69 72.52 -37.32
C GLY A 846 -33.09 71.94 -36.03
N ILE A 847 -33.28 70.64 -35.78
CA ILE A 847 -32.83 69.94 -34.56
C ILE A 847 -31.30 69.81 -34.54
N GLN A 848 -30.67 70.06 -33.39
CA GLN A 848 -29.23 69.91 -33.22
C GLN A 848 -28.89 68.57 -32.56
N TYR A 849 -28.22 67.68 -33.30
CA TYR A 849 -27.69 66.43 -32.77
C TYR A 849 -26.26 66.63 -32.24
N ARG A 850 -25.98 66.18 -31.01
CA ARG A 850 -24.64 66.17 -30.41
C ARG A 850 -24.21 64.75 -30.05
N ASN A 851 -23.14 64.27 -30.71
CA ASN A 851 -22.48 63.02 -30.38
C ASN A 851 -21.33 63.29 -29.39
N GLU A 852 -21.54 62.92 -28.12
CA GLU A 852 -20.57 63.01 -27.02
C GLU A 852 -20.03 61.61 -26.62
N CYS A 853 -20.19 60.59 -27.47
CA CYS A 853 -19.63 59.26 -27.22
C CYS A 853 -18.10 59.24 -27.44
N PRO A 854 -17.31 58.56 -26.59
CA PRO A 854 -15.88 58.39 -26.81
C PRO A 854 -15.59 57.54 -28.05
N GLU A 855 -14.60 57.93 -28.87
CA GLU A 855 -14.20 57.18 -30.07
C GLU A 855 -13.68 55.76 -29.75
N ASN A 856 -13.11 55.58 -28.56
CA ASN A 856 -12.56 54.33 -28.05
C ASN A 856 -13.60 53.41 -27.38
N LEU A 857 -14.87 53.82 -27.27
CA LEU A 857 -15.91 52.98 -26.69
C LEU A 857 -16.37 51.94 -27.73
N GLN A 858 -15.89 50.71 -27.56
CA GLN A 858 -16.22 49.58 -28.43
C GLN A 858 -17.06 48.53 -27.71
N ILE A 859 -17.96 47.90 -28.45
CA ILE A 859 -18.75 46.76 -28.00
C ILE A 859 -18.64 45.63 -29.02
N LEU A 860 -18.84 44.39 -28.58
CA LEU A 860 -18.93 43.25 -29.50
C LEU A 860 -20.35 43.20 -30.07
N GLY A 861 -20.53 43.48 -31.36
CA GLY A 861 -21.86 43.77 -31.91
C GLY A 861 -21.99 43.64 -33.42
N ASP A 862 -23.23 43.71 -33.92
CA ASP A 862 -23.55 43.87 -35.33
C ASP A 862 -23.76 45.37 -35.62
N GLU A 863 -22.84 45.97 -36.37
CA GLU A 863 -22.83 47.42 -36.68
C GLU A 863 -24.15 47.87 -37.32
N GLN A 864 -24.73 47.08 -38.23
CA GLN A 864 -25.95 47.45 -38.94
C GLN A 864 -27.17 47.44 -38.01
N ARG A 865 -27.27 46.44 -37.12
CA ARG A 865 -28.35 46.37 -36.12
C ARG A 865 -28.24 47.47 -35.08
N LEU A 866 -27.02 47.83 -34.67
CA LEU A 866 -26.78 48.92 -33.72
C LEU A 866 -27.11 50.28 -34.33
N VAL A 867 -26.74 50.54 -35.60
CA VAL A 867 -27.19 51.73 -36.34
C VAL A 867 -28.73 51.80 -36.38
N GLN A 868 -29.41 50.66 -36.58
CA GLN A 868 -30.87 50.62 -36.55
C GLN A 868 -31.46 50.98 -35.17
N VAL A 869 -30.83 50.57 -34.07
CA VAL A 869 -31.21 50.98 -32.71
C VAL A 869 -31.12 52.50 -32.57
N PHE A 870 -29.98 53.08 -32.94
CA PHE A 870 -29.74 54.52 -32.81
C PHE A 870 -30.64 55.34 -33.74
N VAL A 871 -30.90 54.91 -34.98
CA VAL A 871 -31.84 55.58 -35.89
C VAL A 871 -33.25 55.63 -35.28
N ASN A 872 -33.73 54.54 -34.68
CA ASN A 872 -35.06 54.50 -34.05
C ASN A 872 -35.13 55.40 -32.80
N LEU A 873 -34.10 55.37 -31.95
CA LEU A 873 -34.03 56.23 -30.76
C LEU A 873 -33.94 57.71 -31.12
N LEU A 874 -33.07 58.08 -32.06
CA LEU A 874 -32.87 59.46 -32.50
C LEU A 874 -34.08 59.99 -33.29
N ALA A 875 -34.77 59.15 -34.07
CA ALA A 875 -36.01 59.54 -34.73
C ALA A 875 -37.14 59.80 -33.72
N ASN A 876 -37.25 58.97 -32.67
CA ASN A 876 -38.21 59.20 -31.60
C ASN A 876 -37.90 60.46 -30.78
N ALA A 877 -36.63 60.68 -30.44
CA ALA A 877 -36.15 61.89 -29.77
C ALA A 877 -36.42 63.16 -30.60
N ARG A 878 -36.19 63.10 -31.92
CA ARG A 878 -36.51 64.19 -32.87
C ARG A 878 -37.99 64.52 -32.88
N ASP A 879 -38.83 63.50 -33.05
CA ASP A 879 -40.27 63.69 -33.16
C ASP A 879 -40.92 64.20 -31.85
N ALA A 880 -40.25 63.99 -30.71
CA ALA A 880 -40.69 64.48 -29.39
C ALA A 880 -40.16 65.88 -29.05
N SER A 881 -39.09 66.33 -29.70
CA SER A 881 -38.41 67.60 -29.43
C SER A 881 -39.08 68.80 -30.13
N PRO A 882 -39.07 70.00 -29.52
CA PRO A 882 -39.52 71.22 -30.18
C PRO A 882 -38.53 71.66 -31.28
N ASP A 883 -39.00 72.48 -32.24
CA ASP A 883 -38.14 73.05 -33.30
C ASP A 883 -36.91 73.76 -32.70
N GLY A 884 -35.72 73.44 -33.21
CA GLY A 884 -34.45 73.95 -32.68
C GLY A 884 -33.94 73.28 -31.39
N GLY A 885 -34.61 72.25 -30.87
CA GLY A 885 -34.18 71.48 -29.70
C GLY A 885 -32.86 70.72 -29.91
N THR A 886 -32.18 70.39 -28.81
CA THR A 886 -30.92 69.63 -28.83
C THR A 886 -31.13 68.19 -28.38
N ILE A 887 -30.63 67.22 -29.17
CA ILE A 887 -30.59 65.80 -28.80
C ILE A 887 -29.14 65.42 -28.56
N ARG A 888 -28.85 64.88 -27.37
CA ARG A 888 -27.51 64.54 -26.91
C ARG A 888 -27.38 63.03 -26.77
N VAL A 889 -26.31 62.47 -27.33
CA VAL A 889 -25.94 61.07 -27.12
C VAL A 889 -24.59 61.03 -26.41
N SER A 890 -24.52 60.46 -25.21
CA SER A 890 -23.27 60.31 -24.45
C SER A 890 -22.96 58.85 -24.20
N GLY A 891 -21.68 58.52 -24.01
CA GLY A 891 -21.23 57.16 -23.73
C GLY A 891 -20.14 57.11 -22.67
N LYS A 892 -20.14 56.09 -21.81
CA LYS A 892 -19.06 55.83 -20.84
C LYS A 892 -18.85 54.33 -20.66
N GLY A 893 -17.60 53.93 -20.41
CA GLY A 893 -17.29 52.60 -19.90
C GLY A 893 -17.47 52.53 -18.39
N ASP A 894 -18.02 51.43 -17.88
CA ASP A 894 -18.24 51.11 -16.47
C ASP A 894 -17.88 49.63 -16.24
N GLY A 895 -16.61 49.36 -15.93
CA GLY A 895 -16.06 48.01 -15.84
C GLY A 895 -16.24 47.24 -17.15
N TYR A 896 -16.90 46.08 -17.10
CA TYR A 896 -17.21 45.24 -18.25
C TYR A 896 -18.45 45.69 -19.05
N SER A 897 -18.98 46.90 -18.80
CA SER A 897 -20.18 47.42 -19.49
C SER A 897 -19.91 48.79 -20.15
N ALA A 898 -20.45 49.00 -21.35
CA ALA A 898 -20.62 50.29 -22.00
C ALA A 898 -22.03 50.83 -21.70
N ILE A 899 -22.12 52.04 -21.16
CA ILE A 899 -23.37 52.74 -20.88
C ILE A 899 -23.52 53.87 -21.91
N ILE A 900 -24.60 53.87 -22.68
CA ILE A 900 -24.92 54.87 -23.70
C ILE A 900 -26.24 55.55 -23.30
N GLU A 901 -26.29 56.87 -23.28
CA GLU A 901 -27.48 57.65 -22.92
C GLU A 901 -27.90 58.53 -24.09
N VAL A 902 -29.17 58.45 -24.50
CA VAL A 902 -29.79 59.33 -25.50
C VAL A 902 -30.78 60.23 -24.78
N ILE A 903 -30.53 61.53 -24.77
CA ILE A 903 -31.31 62.54 -24.04
C ILE A 903 -31.90 63.54 -25.03
N ASP A 904 -33.22 63.74 -24.94
CA ASP A 904 -33.96 64.76 -25.70
C ASP A 904 -34.56 65.86 -24.80
N GLU A 905 -34.93 66.99 -25.41
CA GLU A 905 -35.59 68.13 -24.74
C GLU A 905 -37.11 68.18 -25.01
N GLY A 906 -37.70 67.02 -25.31
CA GLY A 906 -39.09 66.88 -25.71
C GLY A 906 -40.11 67.03 -24.58
N THR A 907 -41.34 66.61 -24.84
CA THR A 907 -42.45 66.72 -23.88
C THR A 907 -42.38 65.73 -22.72
N GLY A 908 -41.47 64.76 -22.77
CA GLY A 908 -41.42 63.65 -21.82
C GLY A 908 -42.56 62.63 -22.03
N ILE A 909 -42.43 61.49 -21.37
CA ILE A 909 -43.39 60.38 -21.29
C ILE A 909 -44.02 60.35 -19.87
N PRO A 910 -45.36 60.29 -19.76
CA PRO A 910 -46.07 60.11 -18.49
C PRO A 910 -45.70 58.79 -17.79
N ALA A 911 -45.67 58.78 -16.45
CA ALA A 911 -45.24 57.64 -15.65
C ALA A 911 -46.12 56.38 -15.82
N ASP A 912 -47.42 56.56 -16.11
CA ASP A 912 -48.38 55.49 -16.41
C ASP A 912 -48.16 54.83 -17.78
N GLN A 913 -47.32 55.42 -18.64
CA GLN A 913 -47.06 54.90 -19.98
C GLN A 913 -45.69 54.24 -20.11
N LEU A 914 -44.77 54.48 -19.17
CA LEU A 914 -43.39 53.99 -19.20
C LEU A 914 -43.29 52.46 -19.29
N ASP A 915 -44.19 51.72 -18.64
CA ASP A 915 -44.17 50.25 -18.67
C ASP A 915 -44.64 49.67 -20.01
N HIS A 916 -45.39 50.44 -20.81
CA HIS A 916 -46.00 49.99 -22.05
C HIS A 916 -45.25 50.41 -23.32
N ILE A 917 -44.24 51.30 -23.23
CA ILE A 917 -43.54 51.85 -24.41
C ILE A 917 -42.75 50.80 -25.21
N PHE A 918 -42.41 49.67 -24.61
CA PHE A 918 -41.70 48.57 -25.25
C PHE A 918 -42.66 47.50 -25.83
N GLU A 919 -43.97 47.63 -25.60
CA GLU A 919 -44.96 46.74 -26.19
C GLU A 919 -45.09 47.01 -27.70
N PRO A 920 -45.10 45.96 -28.55
CA PRO A 920 -45.33 46.13 -29.98
C PRO A 920 -46.66 46.83 -30.28
N PHE A 921 -46.66 47.75 -31.24
CA PHE A 921 -47.80 48.58 -31.70
C PHE A 921 -48.27 49.66 -30.72
N TYR A 922 -47.61 49.81 -29.58
CA TYR A 922 -47.90 50.90 -28.65
C TYR A 922 -47.35 52.24 -29.18
N THR A 923 -48.20 53.26 -29.35
CA THR A 923 -47.75 54.60 -29.72
C THR A 923 -48.71 55.68 -29.22
N THR A 924 -48.15 56.82 -28.81
CA THR A 924 -48.88 58.00 -28.33
C THR A 924 -49.04 59.07 -29.44
N LYS A 925 -48.51 58.82 -30.65
CA LYS A 925 -48.55 59.74 -31.80
C LYS A 925 -49.91 59.67 -32.51
N ALA A 926 -50.33 60.77 -33.14
CA ALA A 926 -51.57 60.83 -33.93
C ALA A 926 -51.62 59.72 -35.01
N PRO A 927 -52.80 59.17 -35.33
CA PRO A 927 -52.96 58.08 -36.30
C PRO A 927 -52.51 58.57 -37.69
N ASN A 928 -51.25 58.29 -38.03
CA ASN A 928 -50.48 58.56 -39.28
C ASN A 928 -49.01 58.95 -39.02
N LYS A 929 -48.57 59.14 -37.76
CA LYS A 929 -47.20 59.56 -37.43
C LYS A 929 -46.31 58.52 -36.70
N GLY A 930 -46.80 57.32 -36.39
CA GLY A 930 -46.00 56.29 -35.72
C GLY A 930 -46.57 54.88 -35.89
N THR A 931 -45.68 53.90 -36.06
CA THR A 931 -46.04 52.46 -36.22
C THR A 931 -46.09 51.70 -34.90
N GLY A 932 -45.55 52.27 -33.81
CA GLY A 932 -45.46 51.62 -32.49
C GLY A 932 -44.51 50.42 -32.43
N LEU A 933 -43.68 50.20 -33.45
CA LEU A 933 -42.76 49.06 -33.55
C LEU A 933 -41.29 49.42 -33.31
N GLY A 934 -40.96 50.72 -33.22
CA GLY A 934 -39.57 51.18 -33.14
C GLY A 934 -38.89 50.85 -31.81
N LEU A 935 -39.56 51.12 -30.68
CA LEU A 935 -38.98 50.90 -29.34
C LEU A 935 -38.96 49.41 -28.94
N SER A 936 -39.96 48.62 -29.35
CA SER A 936 -39.94 47.18 -29.15
C SER A 936 -38.79 46.51 -29.91
N LEU A 937 -38.45 47.01 -31.10
CA LEU A 937 -37.27 46.57 -31.86
C LEU A 937 -35.96 46.95 -31.18
N VAL A 938 -35.88 48.16 -30.60
CA VAL A 938 -34.71 48.58 -29.80
C VAL A 938 -34.49 47.63 -28.63
N TYR A 939 -35.56 47.28 -27.91
CA TYR A 939 -35.49 46.34 -26.80
C TYR A 939 -34.95 44.97 -27.24
N SER A 940 -35.53 44.39 -28.31
CA SER A 940 -35.10 43.08 -28.81
C SER A 940 -33.64 43.06 -29.28
N ILE A 941 -33.20 44.08 -30.04
CA ILE A 941 -31.81 44.13 -30.54
C ILE A 941 -30.82 44.30 -29.37
N VAL A 942 -31.15 45.10 -28.36
CA VAL A 942 -30.26 45.31 -27.21
C VAL A 942 -30.18 44.07 -26.33
N GLU A 943 -31.28 43.34 -26.15
CA GLU A 943 -31.31 42.05 -25.44
C GLU A 943 -30.48 40.97 -26.18
N GLU A 944 -30.58 40.91 -27.52
CA GLU A 944 -29.72 40.04 -28.36
C GLU A 944 -28.23 40.34 -28.20
N HIS A 945 -27.86 41.58 -27.87
CA HIS A 945 -26.48 42.00 -27.58
C HIS A 945 -26.11 41.88 -26.10
N TYR A 946 -26.84 41.07 -25.33
CA TYR A 946 -26.67 40.86 -23.88
C TYR A 946 -26.76 42.16 -23.06
N GLY A 947 -27.49 43.14 -23.58
CA GLY A 947 -27.67 44.44 -22.96
C GLY A 947 -29.00 44.64 -22.27
N ASN A 948 -29.18 45.81 -21.67
CA ASN A 948 -30.42 46.24 -21.04
C ASN A 948 -30.77 47.69 -21.45
N VAL A 949 -32.06 47.98 -21.61
CA VAL A 949 -32.60 49.33 -21.90
C VAL A 949 -33.39 49.84 -20.71
N GLN A 950 -33.10 51.07 -20.28
CA GLN A 950 -33.83 51.80 -19.24
C GLN A 950 -34.30 53.14 -19.79
N VAL A 951 -35.47 53.61 -19.35
CA VAL A 951 -36.01 54.92 -19.75
C VAL A 951 -36.34 55.72 -18.51
N GLU A 952 -35.77 56.91 -18.43
CA GLU A 952 -36.03 57.90 -17.39
C GLU A 952 -36.73 59.11 -18.03
N SER A 953 -37.97 59.38 -17.60
CA SER A 953 -38.73 60.54 -18.07
C SER A 953 -39.64 61.08 -16.95
N PRO A 954 -39.72 62.41 -16.74
CA PRO A 954 -38.98 63.45 -17.45
C PRO A 954 -37.48 63.48 -17.05
N ALA A 955 -36.61 63.70 -18.03
CA ALA A 955 -35.16 63.78 -17.83
C ALA A 955 -34.74 65.05 -17.07
N ASP A 956 -35.46 66.17 -17.27
CA ASP A 956 -35.34 67.39 -16.46
C ASP A 956 -36.49 67.42 -15.43
N THR A 957 -36.18 67.11 -14.17
CA THR A 957 -37.15 67.07 -13.07
C THR A 957 -37.65 68.46 -12.66
N GLU A 958 -36.90 69.54 -12.90
CA GLU A 958 -37.32 70.91 -12.56
C GLU A 958 -38.31 71.48 -13.59
N ARG A 959 -38.10 71.16 -14.88
CA ARG A 959 -38.96 71.65 -15.97
C ARG A 959 -40.02 70.64 -16.43
N GLN A 960 -39.98 69.41 -15.92
CA GLN A 960 -40.85 68.29 -16.30
C GLN A 960 -40.85 68.02 -17.81
N ARG A 961 -39.66 68.03 -18.42
CA ARG A 961 -39.48 67.89 -19.88
C ARG A 961 -38.29 66.96 -20.21
N GLY A 962 -38.29 66.44 -21.43
CA GLY A 962 -37.24 65.56 -21.98
C GLY A 962 -37.36 64.10 -21.57
N THR A 963 -36.75 63.21 -22.34
CA THR A 963 -36.64 61.77 -22.03
C THR A 963 -35.18 61.32 -22.17
N CYS A 964 -34.73 60.46 -21.25
CA CYS A 964 -33.41 59.83 -21.27
C CYS A 964 -33.58 58.31 -21.48
N VAL A 965 -33.04 57.79 -22.58
CA VAL A 965 -32.96 56.35 -22.84
C VAL A 965 -31.53 55.89 -22.61
N ARG A 966 -31.34 55.01 -21.62
CA ARG A 966 -30.04 54.45 -21.23
C ARG A 966 -29.92 53.00 -21.70
N LEU A 967 -28.90 52.74 -22.53
CA LEU A 967 -28.50 51.41 -22.99
C LEU A 967 -27.29 50.96 -22.18
N ARG A 968 -27.30 49.73 -21.68
CA ARG A 968 -26.15 49.08 -21.06
C ARG A 968 -25.77 47.85 -21.87
N LEU A 969 -24.60 47.84 -22.49
CA LEU A 969 -24.10 46.76 -23.36
C LEU A 969 -22.75 46.23 -22.83
N PRO A 970 -22.34 44.99 -23.09
CA PRO A 970 -21.01 44.50 -22.73
C PRO A 970 -19.91 45.27 -23.49
N ALA A 971 -18.92 45.81 -22.77
CA ALA A 971 -17.78 46.49 -23.39
C ALA A 971 -16.81 45.47 -23.99
N TYR A 972 -16.18 45.81 -25.12
CA TYR A 972 -15.09 45.01 -25.69
C TYR A 972 -13.74 45.44 -25.08
N GLU A 973 -13.05 44.51 -24.42
CA GLU A 973 -11.65 44.67 -24.00
C GLU A 973 -10.74 43.81 -24.90
N PRO A 974 -9.69 44.38 -25.51
CA PRO A 974 -8.70 43.61 -26.25
C PRO A 974 -7.85 42.77 -25.30
N ASP A 975 -7.74 41.45 -25.55
CA ASP A 975 -6.86 40.54 -24.80
C ASP A 975 -5.39 41.03 -24.86
N THR A 976 -4.90 41.61 -23.78
CA THR A 976 -3.45 41.77 -23.56
C THR A 976 -2.91 40.44 -23.04
N ASP A 977 -2.55 39.55 -23.96
CA ASP A 977 -2.04 38.21 -23.69
C ASP A 977 -0.62 38.26 -23.09
N THR A 978 -0.50 38.16 -21.76
CA THR A 978 0.75 37.80 -21.08
C THR A 978 0.94 36.29 -21.09
N GLY A 979 1.24 35.73 -22.26
CA GLY A 979 1.62 34.34 -22.45
C GLY A 979 3.11 34.10 -22.21
N ASN A 980 3.53 33.89 -20.96
CA ASN A 980 4.87 33.38 -20.63
C ASN A 980 4.83 31.84 -20.56
N SER A 981 4.70 31.19 -21.71
CA SER A 981 4.78 29.73 -21.83
C SER A 981 6.24 29.30 -22.03
N THR A 982 6.86 28.73 -20.99
CA THR A 982 8.14 28.01 -21.12
C THR A 982 7.89 26.62 -21.73
N PRO A 983 8.66 26.18 -22.75
CA PRO A 983 8.52 24.84 -23.30
C PRO A 983 9.17 23.81 -22.37
N ASN A 984 8.41 22.76 -22.09
CA ASN A 984 8.82 21.61 -21.28
C ASN A 984 9.62 20.62 -22.14
N GLU A 985 10.94 20.55 -21.96
CA GLU A 985 11.79 19.50 -22.53
C GLU A 985 11.61 18.19 -21.74
N ARG A 986 11.07 17.15 -22.40
CA ARG A 986 11.28 15.75 -22.00
C ARG A 986 12.23 15.11 -23.02
N SER A 987 13.44 14.81 -22.57
CA SER A 987 14.31 13.73 -23.05
C SER A 987 14.68 12.85 -21.88
#